data_AF-A0AAU1CZJ1-F1
#
_entry.id   AF-A0AAU1CZJ1-F1
#
_cell.length_a   1.000
_cell.length_b   1.000
_cell.length_c   1.000
_cell.angle_alpha   90.00
_cell.angle_beta   90.00
_cell.angle_gamma   90.00
#
_symmetry.space_group_name_H-M   'P 1'
#
loop_
_entity.id
_entity.type
_entity.pdbx_description
1 polymer ?
#
loop_
_entity_poly.entity_id
_entity_poly.type
_entity_poly.pdbx_seq_one_letter_code
_entity_poly.pdbx_strand_id
1 'polypeptide(L)'
;MGTMPEGSSTAGPSSPAGPSGAAGPSSPRTLAEALRTRADDELAALLRARPDLLTPVPNDLTQLATRAGTRASVVRALERLDRFTLQTAEALAVAPDPAPYETLLALLTGDEGDPTIEAALPHAVDVLRGQALVWGGDDRLRLVRTARELLAPSPTRPSPTGLGPTVAEATAGMSPTRLQEILAAAGLPTTHDPVSAVASLTSLFTDRERMAALLDTAPPEALTVLDRLVWGPPYGEVTATPAPPVRWLRDRGLLLPASPRTVVLPREAALYLRAGRAHRAPEPVPPAVAPAATASMTAGRPQVVDSAAAAQAYTALTTVEDLLKDWHEGGPAVMRSGGLSVRDLKRTAAALDTNEQMAGFWLELAYTAGLLASDGEADERYAPTPAYDDWLTLPAAERWAHLATAWLGATRTPGLIGSQDAKGRTLSALGPELDRSSAAEVRRRVLVLLAALPPATAPAPETVLARLRWERPLRGGAASPDTNAARSAAGTPTDLRSRIAAWTLTEAEVLGITGRGALSTHARALLGTHAPVPTAGGSPASRPLSDELVPPDSAELTARAATALAPLLPEPLDHVLLQADLTAVAPGPLERPLAETLAVLADVESKGGATVYRFTPGSVRRALDAGRSASELHTFLATHSRTPVPQPLSYLIDDVARRHGHLRIGAASAYVRCDDDALLGEILADKRSQGLRLRRLAPTVLAAHADPATLLEGLRAMGYAPAAESAEGDVLITRAHARRTPPRTPPAPVPDGPPVPDGMLLGAAVKAIRAGDLASTVVRKPVPEPARNGELPRTTSAETLATVQAAAMTGSALWIGYVNADGAASQRVIAPVRVEGGFVTAYDHTADEVRTYPLHRITGVAELADDPA
;
A
#
# COMPACT_ATOMS: atom_id res chain seq x y z
N MET A 1 -7.90 48.57 -75.76
CA MET A 1 -8.42 49.38 -74.63
C MET A 1 -7.77 48.84 -73.36
N GLY A 2 -6.79 49.48 -72.72
CA GLY A 2 -6.08 50.70 -73.09
C GLY A 2 -6.82 52.00 -72.75
N THR A 3 -6.64 52.49 -71.52
CA THR A 3 -6.48 53.91 -71.11
C THR A 3 -6.10 53.99 -69.61
N MET A 4 -4.84 54.32 -69.32
CA MET A 4 -4.39 55.17 -68.19
C MET A 4 -4.33 56.64 -68.70
N PRO A 5 -3.93 57.71 -67.96
CA PRO A 5 -3.35 57.88 -66.60
C PRO A 5 -4.27 58.73 -65.67
N GLU A 6 -3.91 59.48 -64.61
CA GLU A 6 -2.66 59.91 -63.92
C GLU A 6 -3.02 60.14 -62.41
N GLY A 7 -2.25 60.66 -61.42
CA GLY A 7 -0.92 61.30 -61.23
C GLY A 7 -0.86 61.83 -59.76
N SER A 8 0.16 62.49 -59.20
CA SER A 8 1.58 62.76 -59.53
C SER A 8 2.31 63.34 -58.29
N SER A 9 3.62 63.05 -58.07
CA SER A 9 4.56 63.79 -57.18
C SER A 9 4.36 63.72 -55.63
N THR A 10 5.37 63.84 -54.74
CA THR A 10 6.84 64.07 -54.88
C THR A 10 7.66 63.55 -53.68
N ALA A 11 8.86 62.99 -53.96
CA ALA A 11 10.14 62.95 -53.19
C ALA A 11 10.24 62.70 -51.66
N GLY A 12 11.25 61.90 -51.26
CA GLY A 12 11.77 61.74 -49.86
C GLY A 12 12.90 62.75 -49.51
N PRO A 13 13.83 62.48 -48.54
CA PRO A 13 14.59 61.21 -48.39
C PRO A 13 15.00 60.78 -46.93
N SER A 14 15.63 59.59 -46.79
CA SER A 14 16.63 59.14 -45.74
C SER A 14 16.29 59.25 -44.23
N SER A 15 16.72 58.41 -43.28
CA SER A 15 17.51 57.16 -43.13
C SER A 15 17.43 56.75 -41.61
N PRO A 16 18.06 55.68 -41.06
CA PRO A 16 18.83 54.57 -41.64
C PRO A 16 18.25 53.17 -41.28
N ALA A 17 18.99 52.10 -41.55
CA ALA A 17 18.63 50.72 -41.15
C ALA A 17 19.09 50.37 -39.72
N GLY A 18 18.31 49.52 -39.02
CA GLY A 18 18.69 48.79 -37.81
C GLY A 18 18.79 47.27 -38.07
N PRO A 19 19.53 46.51 -37.25
CA PRO A 19 19.93 45.14 -37.61
C PRO A 19 18.81 44.10 -37.46
N SER A 20 18.75 43.18 -38.42
CA SER A 20 18.01 41.92 -38.32
C SER A 20 18.62 41.03 -37.23
N GLY A 21 17.81 40.51 -36.30
CA GLY A 21 18.34 39.66 -35.22
C GLY A 21 17.34 39.18 -34.17
N ALA A 22 16.02 39.18 -34.44
CA ALA A 22 15.03 38.64 -33.51
C ALA A 22 15.11 37.11 -33.47
N ALA A 23 15.99 36.56 -32.64
CA ALA A 23 16.07 35.13 -32.39
C ALA A 23 14.76 34.64 -31.75
N GLY A 24 14.14 33.62 -32.34
CA GLY A 24 13.03 32.90 -31.69
C GLY A 24 13.47 32.29 -30.36
N PRO A 25 12.53 31.99 -29.44
CA PRO A 25 12.85 31.48 -28.11
C PRO A 25 13.70 30.22 -28.21
N SER A 26 14.95 30.31 -27.76
CA SER A 26 15.91 29.23 -27.85
C SER A 26 15.45 28.04 -27.03
N SER A 27 15.37 26.86 -27.65
CA SER A 27 14.99 25.61 -26.96
C SER A 27 15.84 25.41 -25.69
N PRO A 28 15.26 24.96 -24.57
CA PRO A 28 15.97 24.83 -23.30
C PRO A 28 17.18 23.89 -23.44
N ARG A 29 18.29 24.29 -22.82
CA ARG A 29 19.57 23.57 -22.82
C ARG A 29 19.76 22.69 -21.57
N THR A 30 18.94 22.90 -20.55
CA THR A 30 18.93 22.13 -19.30
C THR A 30 17.51 21.80 -18.86
N LEU A 31 17.38 20.80 -17.97
CA LEU A 31 16.10 20.50 -17.33
C LEU A 31 15.55 21.70 -16.53
N ALA A 32 16.41 22.51 -15.91
CA ALA A 32 15.98 23.70 -15.17
C ALA A 32 15.32 24.75 -16.08
N GLU A 33 15.89 25.01 -17.26
CA GLU A 33 15.25 25.86 -18.28
C GLU A 33 13.93 25.27 -18.81
N ALA A 34 13.85 23.94 -18.94
CA ALA A 34 12.64 23.21 -19.33
C ALA A 34 11.58 23.10 -18.21
N LEU A 35 11.91 23.49 -16.98
CA LEU A 35 10.96 23.66 -15.86
C LEU A 35 10.54 25.13 -15.71
N ARG A 36 11.43 26.10 -16.00
CA ARG A 36 11.11 27.54 -16.02
C ARG A 36 10.01 27.89 -17.01
N THR A 37 10.04 27.24 -18.17
CA THR A 37 9.10 27.43 -19.28
C THR A 37 7.71 26.80 -19.07
N ARG A 38 7.51 26.04 -18.00
CA ARG A 38 6.20 25.46 -17.64
C ARG A 38 5.26 26.47 -17.01
N ALA A 39 3.98 26.16 -16.99
CA ALA A 39 2.97 26.85 -16.18
C ALA A 39 2.92 26.31 -14.73
N ASP A 40 2.24 27.03 -13.83
CA ASP A 40 2.24 26.72 -12.39
C ASP A 40 1.36 25.51 -12.03
N ASP A 41 0.32 25.25 -12.81
CA ASP A 41 -0.48 24.03 -12.78
C ASP A 41 0.31 22.80 -13.27
N GLU A 42 1.15 22.94 -14.30
CA GLU A 42 2.09 21.90 -14.73
C GLU A 42 3.15 21.58 -13.66
N LEU A 43 3.64 22.60 -12.94
CA LEU A 43 4.54 22.41 -11.80
C LEU A 43 3.82 21.75 -10.63
N ALA A 44 2.58 22.15 -10.32
CA ALA A 44 1.75 21.47 -9.31
C ALA A 44 1.44 20.02 -9.70
N ALA A 45 1.24 19.72 -10.98
CA ALA A 45 1.06 18.37 -11.51
C ALA A 45 2.33 17.52 -11.36
N LEU A 46 3.51 18.07 -11.68
CA LEU A 46 4.81 17.42 -11.43
C LEU A 46 5.01 17.10 -9.94
N LEU A 47 4.74 18.07 -9.05
CA LEU A 47 4.90 17.90 -7.60
C LEU A 47 3.87 16.91 -7.01
N ARG A 48 2.66 16.84 -7.56
CA ARG A 48 1.64 15.84 -7.22
C ARG A 48 2.01 14.44 -7.73
N ALA A 49 2.62 14.32 -8.91
CA ALA A 49 3.09 13.05 -9.47
C ALA A 49 4.39 12.54 -8.80
N ARG A 50 5.22 13.45 -8.28
CA ARG A 50 6.45 13.16 -7.54
C ARG A 50 6.51 13.91 -6.20
N PRO A 51 5.68 13.54 -5.20
CA PRO A 51 5.66 14.20 -3.88
C PRO A 51 6.99 14.13 -3.13
N ASP A 52 7.86 13.18 -3.48
CA ASP A 52 9.22 13.06 -2.97
C ASP A 52 10.15 14.23 -3.36
N LEU A 53 9.71 15.14 -4.22
CA LEU A 53 10.40 16.41 -4.52
C LEU A 53 10.13 17.50 -3.46
N LEU A 54 9.04 17.40 -2.69
CA LEU A 54 8.52 18.42 -1.77
C LEU A 54 9.07 18.35 -0.32
N THR A 55 9.91 17.37 0.02
CA THR A 55 10.35 17.17 1.41
C THR A 55 11.88 17.35 1.56
N PRO A 56 12.38 18.48 2.08
CA PRO A 56 11.67 19.76 2.32
C PRO A 56 11.28 20.43 0.99
N VAL A 57 10.56 21.55 0.98
CA VAL A 57 10.22 22.23 -0.30
C VAL A 57 11.51 22.67 -1.03
N PRO A 58 11.59 22.63 -2.38
CA PRO A 58 12.71 23.21 -3.12
C PRO A 58 12.71 24.74 -3.08
N ASN A 59 13.89 25.35 -3.04
CA ASN A 59 14.02 26.82 -3.06
C ASN A 59 13.75 27.42 -4.45
N ASP A 60 14.18 26.72 -5.51
CA ASP A 60 14.23 27.24 -6.89
C ASP A 60 14.11 26.09 -7.92
N LEU A 61 13.96 26.42 -9.21
CA LEU A 61 13.75 25.42 -10.27
C LEU A 61 15.02 24.66 -10.65
N THR A 62 16.21 25.19 -10.34
CA THR A 62 17.49 24.47 -10.46
C THR A 62 17.59 23.39 -9.39
N GLN A 63 17.19 23.68 -8.16
CA GLN A 63 17.14 22.70 -7.08
C GLN A 63 16.04 21.64 -7.33
N LEU A 64 14.87 22.05 -7.84
CA LEU A 64 13.82 21.11 -8.29
C LEU A 64 14.34 20.16 -9.38
N ALA A 65 14.98 20.69 -10.44
CA ALA A 65 15.59 19.89 -11.51
C ALA A 65 16.66 18.93 -10.97
N THR A 66 17.52 19.41 -10.07
CA THR A 66 18.58 18.61 -9.44
C THR A 66 18.00 17.44 -8.65
N ARG A 67 16.98 17.67 -7.82
CA ARG A 67 16.27 16.63 -7.07
C ARG A 67 15.55 15.64 -7.99
N ALA A 68 14.88 16.15 -9.03
CA ALA A 68 14.20 15.32 -10.04
C ALA A 68 15.16 14.41 -10.82
N GLY A 69 16.44 14.78 -10.95
CA GLY A 69 17.50 13.94 -11.50
C GLY A 69 18.13 12.94 -10.52
N THR A 70 17.84 12.98 -9.21
CA THR A 70 18.48 12.07 -8.25
C THR A 70 18.05 10.62 -8.46
N ARG A 71 18.98 9.67 -8.26
CA ARG A 71 18.73 8.23 -8.47
C ARG A 71 17.52 7.71 -7.69
N ALA A 72 17.34 8.11 -6.43
CA ALA A 72 16.22 7.68 -5.60
C ALA A 72 14.87 8.19 -6.13
N SER A 73 14.79 9.46 -6.55
CA SER A 73 13.56 10.05 -7.09
C SER A 73 13.25 9.54 -8.50
N VAL A 74 14.28 9.31 -9.34
CA VAL A 74 14.12 8.71 -10.68
C VAL A 74 13.61 7.27 -10.58
N VAL A 75 14.14 6.45 -9.66
CA VAL A 75 13.64 5.07 -9.46
C VAL A 75 12.16 5.08 -9.06
N ARG A 76 11.76 5.95 -8.11
CA ARG A 76 10.35 6.12 -7.70
C ARG A 76 9.42 6.57 -8.83
N ALA A 77 9.92 7.40 -9.76
CA ALA A 77 9.17 7.81 -10.94
C ALA A 77 9.03 6.66 -11.96
N LEU A 78 10.12 5.92 -12.23
CA LEU A 78 10.09 4.72 -13.10
C LEU A 78 9.14 3.63 -12.56
N GLU A 79 9.10 3.42 -11.24
CA GLU A 79 8.14 2.53 -10.57
C GLU A 79 6.66 2.95 -10.72
N ARG A 80 6.39 4.22 -11.05
CA ARG A 80 5.05 4.79 -11.25
C ARG A 80 4.66 4.89 -12.73
N LEU A 81 5.52 4.48 -13.66
CA LEU A 81 5.14 4.33 -15.07
C LEU A 81 4.29 3.07 -15.25
N ASP A 82 3.40 3.12 -16.24
CA ASP A 82 2.86 1.90 -16.85
C ASP A 82 3.86 1.26 -17.82
N ARG A 83 3.48 0.10 -18.35
CA ARG A 83 4.29 -0.73 -19.22
C ARG A 83 4.70 -0.05 -20.51
N PHE A 84 3.80 0.65 -21.20
CA PHE A 84 4.14 1.29 -22.46
C PHE A 84 4.98 2.55 -22.26
N THR A 85 4.68 3.34 -21.23
CA THR A 85 5.45 4.52 -20.86
C THR A 85 6.87 4.14 -20.40
N LEU A 86 7.02 3.01 -19.71
CA LEU A 86 8.31 2.41 -19.40
C LEU A 86 9.03 1.91 -20.67
N GLN A 87 8.35 1.17 -21.54
CA GLN A 87 8.94 0.71 -22.82
C GLN A 87 9.41 1.88 -23.70
N THR A 88 8.68 3.00 -23.67
CA THR A 88 9.04 4.27 -24.33
C THR A 88 10.30 4.88 -23.71
N ALA A 89 10.42 4.90 -22.38
CA ALA A 89 11.65 5.35 -21.69
C ALA A 89 12.85 4.43 -21.98
N GLU A 90 12.62 3.12 -22.07
CA GLU A 90 13.64 2.10 -22.40
C GLU A 90 14.11 2.22 -23.85
N ALA A 91 13.19 2.47 -24.80
CA ALA A 91 13.51 2.77 -26.19
C ALA A 91 14.30 4.08 -26.32
N LEU A 92 13.88 5.13 -25.61
CA LEU A 92 14.59 6.41 -25.58
C LEU A 92 15.99 6.29 -24.92
N ALA A 93 16.18 5.35 -23.98
CA ALA A 93 17.47 5.08 -23.35
C ALA A 93 18.48 4.40 -24.29
N VAL A 94 18.03 3.66 -25.31
CA VAL A 94 18.88 3.04 -26.34
C VAL A 94 19.00 3.88 -27.62
N ALA A 95 18.07 4.82 -27.84
CA ALA A 95 18.12 5.84 -28.89
C ALA A 95 19.31 6.82 -28.72
N PRO A 96 19.64 7.62 -29.74
CA PRO A 96 20.60 8.74 -29.63
C PRO A 96 20.27 9.74 -28.52
N ASP A 97 21.21 10.65 -28.19
CA ASP A 97 20.96 11.76 -27.27
C ASP A 97 21.43 13.11 -27.89
N PRO A 98 20.52 14.01 -28.28
CA PRO A 98 19.06 13.89 -28.21
C PRO A 98 18.50 12.93 -29.27
N ALA A 99 17.26 12.46 -29.08
CA ALA A 99 16.53 11.68 -30.08
C ALA A 99 15.37 12.49 -30.69
N PRO A 100 15.19 12.51 -32.02
CA PRO A 100 13.94 12.93 -32.64
C PRO A 100 12.77 12.01 -32.28
N TYR A 101 11.56 12.55 -32.22
CA TYR A 101 10.32 11.79 -32.00
C TYR A 101 10.16 10.65 -33.02
N GLU A 102 10.41 10.91 -34.31
CA GLU A 102 10.36 9.89 -35.38
C GLU A 102 11.31 8.71 -35.12
N THR A 103 12.48 8.96 -34.50
CA THR A 103 13.42 7.89 -34.14
C THR A 103 12.91 7.08 -32.95
N LEU A 104 12.22 7.71 -31.99
CA LEU A 104 11.56 7.00 -30.89
C LEU A 104 10.36 6.18 -31.38
N LEU A 105 9.57 6.72 -32.31
CA LEU A 105 8.44 6.04 -32.95
C LEU A 105 8.92 4.81 -33.72
N ALA A 106 9.90 4.95 -34.61
CA ALA A 106 10.48 3.84 -35.37
C ALA A 106 11.10 2.74 -34.49
N LEU A 107 11.66 3.10 -33.32
CA LEU A 107 12.17 2.12 -32.34
C LEU A 107 11.05 1.35 -31.62
N LEU A 108 9.80 1.82 -31.65
CA LEU A 108 8.65 1.14 -31.05
C LEU A 108 7.83 0.38 -32.09
N THR A 109 7.53 0.97 -33.25
CA THR A 109 6.78 0.34 -34.34
C THR A 109 7.60 -0.69 -35.12
N GLY A 110 8.86 -0.35 -35.42
CA GLY A 110 9.64 -0.98 -36.48
C GLY A 110 9.30 -0.44 -37.87
N ASP A 111 9.91 -1.06 -38.89
CA ASP A 111 9.81 -0.64 -40.30
C ASP A 111 8.38 -0.72 -40.88
N GLU A 112 7.47 -1.47 -40.24
CA GLU A 112 6.11 -1.74 -40.72
C GLU A 112 5.06 -0.72 -40.26
N GLY A 113 5.38 0.12 -39.26
CA GLY A 113 4.39 0.97 -38.56
C GLY A 113 3.54 0.20 -37.54
N ASP A 114 2.81 0.91 -36.68
CA ASP A 114 1.71 0.38 -35.86
C ASP A 114 0.80 1.54 -35.42
N PRO A 115 -0.42 1.67 -35.96
CA PRO A 115 -1.32 2.77 -35.64
C PRO A 115 -1.75 2.79 -34.16
N THR A 116 -1.62 1.67 -33.44
CA THR A 116 -1.87 1.58 -32.00
C THR A 116 -0.77 2.25 -31.19
N ILE A 117 0.49 2.11 -31.63
CA ILE A 117 1.66 2.75 -31.03
C ILE A 117 1.68 4.24 -31.40
N GLU A 118 1.40 4.57 -32.66
CA GLU A 118 1.29 5.96 -33.16
C GLU A 118 0.24 6.75 -32.36
N ALA A 119 -0.92 6.17 -32.05
CA ALA A 119 -1.95 6.79 -31.24
C ALA A 119 -1.60 6.89 -29.74
N ALA A 120 -0.80 5.96 -29.20
CA ALA A 120 -0.46 5.91 -27.77
C ALA A 120 0.81 6.71 -27.40
N LEU A 121 1.78 6.82 -28.32
CA LEU A 121 3.09 7.41 -28.05
C LEU A 121 3.06 8.87 -27.59
N PRO A 122 2.21 9.78 -28.12
CA PRO A 122 2.12 11.15 -27.61
C PRO A 122 1.84 11.18 -26.10
N HIS A 123 0.87 10.38 -25.63
CA HIS A 123 0.53 10.31 -24.20
C HIS A 123 1.69 9.77 -23.36
N ALA A 124 2.40 8.74 -23.83
CA ALA A 124 3.57 8.21 -23.13
C ALA A 124 4.70 9.25 -23.00
N VAL A 125 4.98 10.00 -24.08
CA VAL A 125 5.96 11.11 -24.05
C VAL A 125 5.51 12.22 -23.11
N ASP A 126 4.21 12.57 -23.09
CA ASP A 126 3.67 13.59 -22.20
C ASP A 126 3.66 13.18 -20.73
N VAL A 127 3.45 11.90 -20.40
CA VAL A 127 3.62 11.39 -19.02
C VAL A 127 5.09 11.48 -18.59
N LEU A 128 6.03 11.14 -19.47
CA LEU A 128 7.47 11.27 -19.22
C LEU A 128 7.91 12.74 -19.06
N ARG A 129 7.34 13.66 -19.85
CA ARG A 129 7.50 15.11 -19.69
C ARG A 129 6.90 15.59 -18.38
N GLY A 130 5.66 15.22 -18.08
CA GLY A 130 4.94 15.59 -16.85
C GLY A 130 5.71 15.21 -15.58
N GLN A 131 6.27 13.99 -15.54
CA GLN A 131 7.10 13.52 -14.42
C GLN A 131 8.56 14.05 -14.43
N ALA A 132 8.93 14.95 -15.36
CA ALA A 132 10.29 15.47 -15.53
C ALA A 132 11.36 14.37 -15.72
N LEU A 133 10.99 13.27 -16.39
CA LEU A 133 11.90 12.23 -16.87
C LEU A 133 12.40 12.52 -18.29
N VAL A 134 11.61 13.22 -19.10
CA VAL A 134 12.00 13.69 -20.45
C VAL A 134 11.83 15.21 -20.54
N TRP A 135 12.71 15.85 -21.30
CA TRP A 135 12.66 17.28 -21.62
C TRP A 135 13.15 17.52 -23.06
N GLY A 136 12.92 18.73 -23.58
CA GLY A 136 13.17 19.07 -24.98
C GLY A 136 11.93 18.93 -25.86
N GLY A 137 11.97 19.58 -27.04
CA GLY A 137 10.94 19.47 -28.08
C GLY A 137 11.01 18.13 -28.80
N ASP A 138 10.04 17.87 -29.67
CA ASP A 138 9.94 16.61 -30.43
C ASP A 138 11.07 16.44 -31.47
N ASP A 139 11.78 17.54 -31.80
CA ASP A 139 13.03 17.52 -32.56
C ASP A 139 14.19 16.88 -31.78
N ARG A 140 14.19 17.03 -30.45
CA ARG A 140 15.33 16.71 -29.57
C ARG A 140 14.86 16.28 -28.17
N LEU A 141 14.17 15.16 -28.09
CA LEU A 141 13.81 14.50 -26.83
C LEU A 141 15.07 14.09 -26.06
N ARG A 142 15.12 14.38 -24.76
CA ARG A 142 16.21 14.03 -23.85
C ARG A 142 15.68 13.36 -22.60
N LEU A 143 16.01 12.08 -22.44
CA LEU A 143 15.85 11.34 -21.19
C LEU A 143 16.81 11.89 -20.13
N VAL A 144 16.37 12.10 -18.90
CA VAL A 144 17.26 12.53 -17.82
C VAL A 144 18.40 11.51 -17.62
N ARG A 145 19.64 12.01 -17.50
CA ARG A 145 20.87 11.20 -17.49
C ARG A 145 20.77 9.96 -16.60
N THR A 146 20.29 10.13 -15.37
CA THR A 146 20.18 9.04 -14.39
C THR A 146 19.12 7.99 -14.75
N ALA A 147 18.08 8.34 -15.52
CA ALA A 147 17.16 7.36 -16.09
C ALA A 147 17.80 6.59 -17.25
N ARG A 148 18.59 7.27 -18.11
CA ARG A 148 19.40 6.60 -19.15
C ARG A 148 20.39 5.62 -18.51
N GLU A 149 21.12 6.02 -17.46
CA GLU A 149 22.03 5.16 -16.67
C GLU A 149 21.33 4.02 -15.90
N LEU A 150 20.00 4.06 -15.76
CA LEU A 150 19.18 3.00 -15.15
C LEU A 150 18.69 1.98 -16.19
N LEU A 151 18.26 2.43 -17.37
CA LEU A 151 17.56 1.62 -18.38
C LEU A 151 18.45 1.15 -19.56
N ALA A 152 19.52 1.88 -19.88
CA ALA A 152 20.45 1.54 -20.96
C ALA A 152 21.27 0.28 -20.62
N PRO A 153 21.67 -0.52 -21.63
CA PRO A 153 22.41 -1.77 -21.41
C PRO A 153 23.79 -1.55 -20.81
N SER A 154 24.19 -2.47 -19.93
CA SER A 154 25.51 -2.55 -19.32
C SER A 154 25.95 -4.02 -19.20
N PRO A 155 27.25 -4.36 -19.28
CA PRO A 155 27.73 -5.72 -19.05
C PRO A 155 27.32 -6.33 -17.70
N THR A 156 27.02 -5.49 -16.69
CA THR A 156 26.54 -5.91 -15.36
C THR A 156 25.02 -5.83 -15.18
N ARG A 157 24.30 -5.24 -16.15
CA ARG A 157 22.83 -5.06 -16.14
C ARG A 157 22.32 -5.13 -17.60
N PRO A 158 21.88 -6.30 -18.09
CA PRO A 158 21.27 -6.39 -19.41
C PRO A 158 20.05 -5.47 -19.49
N SER A 159 19.88 -4.75 -20.60
CA SER A 159 18.73 -3.85 -20.76
C SER A 159 17.42 -4.65 -20.87
N PRO A 160 16.29 -4.11 -20.38
CA PRO A 160 14.95 -4.67 -20.62
C PRO A 160 14.62 -4.88 -22.11
N THR A 161 15.26 -4.12 -23.01
CA THR A 161 15.16 -4.27 -24.47
C THR A 161 15.91 -5.49 -25.03
N GLY A 162 16.80 -6.11 -24.25
CA GLY A 162 17.76 -7.12 -24.71
C GLY A 162 18.84 -6.59 -25.66
N LEU A 163 18.90 -5.28 -25.94
CA LEU A 163 19.89 -4.70 -26.85
C LEU A 163 21.29 -4.62 -26.23
N GLY A 164 22.30 -4.69 -27.09
CA GLY A 164 23.70 -4.53 -26.71
C GLY A 164 24.18 -3.07 -26.60
N PRO A 165 25.47 -2.89 -26.29
CA PRO A 165 26.21 -1.65 -26.60
C PRO A 165 26.16 -1.33 -28.10
N THR A 166 26.30 -0.05 -28.44
CA THR A 166 26.52 0.42 -29.82
C THR A 166 27.80 -0.17 -30.43
N VAL A 167 27.96 -0.11 -31.76
CA VAL A 167 29.24 -0.42 -32.42
C VAL A 167 30.37 0.41 -31.81
N ALA A 168 30.14 1.69 -31.52
CA ALA A 168 31.15 2.58 -30.93
C ALA A 168 31.58 2.16 -29.51
N GLU A 169 30.63 1.77 -28.65
CA GLU A 169 30.90 1.25 -27.31
C GLU A 169 31.60 -0.12 -27.37
N ALA A 170 31.21 -0.98 -28.32
CA ALA A 170 31.74 -2.34 -28.48
C ALA A 170 33.06 -2.43 -29.27
N THR A 171 33.49 -1.34 -29.91
CA THR A 171 34.81 -1.21 -30.56
C THR A 171 35.80 -0.36 -29.76
N ALA A 172 35.38 0.19 -28.61
CA ALA A 172 36.24 0.98 -27.74
C ALA A 172 37.49 0.18 -27.28
N GLY A 173 38.67 0.70 -27.60
CA GLY A 173 39.96 0.04 -27.30
C GLY A 173 40.38 -1.05 -28.30
N MET A 174 39.64 -1.28 -29.38
CA MET A 174 40.05 -2.16 -30.48
C MET A 174 41.23 -1.54 -31.26
N SER A 175 42.14 -2.36 -31.78
CA SER A 175 43.24 -1.87 -32.61
C SER A 175 42.74 -1.40 -33.99
N PRO A 176 43.31 -0.32 -34.56
CA PRO A 176 42.93 0.15 -35.91
C PRO A 176 43.08 -0.94 -36.97
N THR A 177 44.11 -1.79 -36.88
CA THR A 177 44.30 -2.95 -37.76
C THR A 177 43.11 -3.90 -37.73
N ARG A 178 42.56 -4.22 -36.54
CA ARG A 178 41.41 -5.13 -36.45
C ARG A 178 40.11 -4.49 -36.96
N LEU A 179 39.97 -3.16 -36.84
CA LEU A 179 38.87 -2.45 -37.50
C LEU A 179 39.02 -2.52 -39.04
N GLN A 180 40.23 -2.38 -39.58
CA GLN A 180 40.49 -2.52 -41.02
C GLN A 180 40.22 -3.95 -41.54
N GLU A 181 40.61 -4.99 -40.78
CA GLU A 181 40.24 -6.38 -41.07
C GLU A 181 38.72 -6.56 -41.16
N ILE A 182 37.97 -5.98 -40.21
CA ILE A 182 36.51 -6.07 -40.17
C ILE A 182 35.87 -5.34 -41.35
N LEU A 183 36.31 -4.12 -41.68
CA LEU A 183 35.82 -3.38 -42.85
C LEU A 183 36.04 -4.19 -44.14
N ALA A 184 37.26 -4.70 -44.36
CA ALA A 184 37.60 -5.46 -45.55
C ALA A 184 36.78 -6.76 -45.67
N ALA A 185 36.59 -7.50 -44.57
CA ALA A 185 35.79 -8.72 -44.55
C ALA A 185 34.27 -8.49 -44.66
N ALA A 186 33.80 -7.27 -44.34
CA ALA A 186 32.44 -6.81 -44.57
C ALA A 186 32.22 -6.13 -45.94
N GLY A 187 33.26 -6.04 -46.79
CA GLY A 187 33.17 -5.42 -48.12
C GLY A 187 33.18 -3.88 -48.12
N LEU A 188 33.56 -3.25 -47.00
CA LEU A 188 33.61 -1.80 -46.84
C LEU A 188 35.00 -1.23 -47.19
N PRO A 189 35.09 0.02 -47.68
CA PRO A 189 36.37 0.68 -47.92
C PRO A 189 37.15 0.88 -46.62
N THR A 190 38.42 0.50 -46.60
CA THR A 190 39.29 0.62 -45.43
C THR A 190 39.79 2.04 -45.23
N THR A 191 39.87 2.48 -43.97
CA THR A 191 40.42 3.78 -43.58
C THR A 191 41.38 3.62 -42.39
N HIS A 192 42.35 4.53 -42.25
CA HIS A 192 43.28 4.55 -41.12
C HIS A 192 42.76 5.34 -39.90
N ASP A 193 41.69 6.13 -40.06
CA ASP A 193 41.01 6.78 -38.94
C ASP A 193 40.01 5.81 -38.28
N PRO A 194 40.17 5.46 -36.98
CA PRO A 194 39.24 4.57 -36.29
C PRO A 194 37.84 5.18 -36.14
N VAL A 195 37.68 6.51 -36.12
CA VAL A 195 36.35 7.15 -35.99
C VAL A 195 35.55 6.94 -37.29
N SER A 196 36.14 7.25 -38.44
CA SER A 196 35.58 6.97 -39.76
C SER A 196 35.35 5.47 -40.00
N ALA A 197 36.22 4.60 -39.47
CA ALA A 197 36.04 3.15 -39.56
C ALA A 197 34.79 2.68 -38.79
N VAL A 198 34.63 3.12 -37.53
CA VAL A 198 33.45 2.83 -36.71
C VAL A 198 32.18 3.42 -37.35
N ALA A 199 32.23 4.64 -37.86
CA ALA A 199 31.11 5.27 -38.56
C ALA A 199 30.70 4.48 -39.82
N SER A 200 31.66 3.98 -40.59
CA SER A 200 31.41 3.17 -41.79
C SER A 200 30.75 1.82 -41.44
N LEU A 201 31.23 1.15 -40.38
CA LEU A 201 30.64 -0.10 -39.89
C LEU A 201 29.23 0.11 -39.30
N THR A 202 29.03 1.22 -38.59
CA THR A 202 27.70 1.62 -38.07
C THR A 202 26.73 1.90 -39.22
N SER A 203 27.18 2.60 -40.26
CA SER A 203 26.38 2.91 -41.45
C SER A 203 26.01 1.68 -42.27
N LEU A 204 26.82 0.61 -42.25
CA LEU A 204 26.45 -0.66 -42.86
C LEU A 204 25.25 -1.30 -42.15
N PHE A 205 25.23 -1.28 -40.81
CA PHE A 205 24.14 -1.90 -40.05
C PHE A 205 22.83 -1.11 -40.08
N THR A 206 22.85 0.17 -40.48
CA THR A 206 21.64 0.98 -40.73
C THR A 206 21.20 0.99 -42.20
N ASP A 207 22.07 0.58 -43.13
CA ASP A 207 21.79 0.47 -44.56
C ASP A 207 21.03 -0.83 -44.87
N ARG A 208 19.74 -0.71 -45.22
CA ARG A 208 18.85 -1.87 -45.38
C ARG A 208 19.28 -2.81 -46.50
N GLU A 209 19.76 -2.28 -47.62
CA GLU A 209 20.14 -3.09 -48.79
C GLU A 209 21.49 -3.77 -48.58
N ARG A 210 22.49 -3.04 -48.06
CA ARG A 210 23.84 -3.60 -47.85
C ARG A 210 23.88 -4.63 -46.73
N MET A 211 23.10 -4.43 -45.67
CA MET A 211 23.01 -5.39 -44.57
C MET A 211 22.27 -6.68 -45.00
N ALA A 212 21.24 -6.58 -45.85
CA ALA A 212 20.61 -7.74 -46.47
C ALA A 212 21.63 -8.53 -47.33
N ALA A 213 22.30 -7.86 -48.26
CA ALA A 213 23.29 -8.48 -49.14
C ALA A 213 24.49 -9.11 -48.38
N LEU A 214 24.84 -8.59 -47.20
CA LEU A 214 25.83 -9.22 -46.32
C LEU A 214 25.30 -10.50 -45.68
N LEU A 215 24.06 -10.48 -45.18
CA LEU A 215 23.42 -11.64 -44.53
C LEU A 215 23.06 -12.76 -45.51
N ASP A 216 22.80 -12.44 -46.78
CA ASP A 216 22.66 -13.44 -47.86
C ASP A 216 23.95 -14.28 -48.07
N THR A 217 25.10 -13.80 -47.59
CA THR A 217 26.38 -14.55 -47.60
C THR A 217 26.66 -15.34 -46.31
N ALA A 218 25.72 -15.35 -45.36
CA ALA A 218 25.91 -15.98 -44.05
C ALA A 218 25.69 -17.51 -44.08
N PRO A 219 26.55 -18.30 -43.40
CA PRO A 219 26.25 -19.70 -43.10
C PRO A 219 24.96 -19.83 -42.26
N PRO A 220 24.10 -20.85 -42.50
CA PRO A 220 22.87 -21.05 -41.73
C PRO A 220 23.10 -21.16 -40.21
N GLU A 221 24.24 -21.72 -39.80
CA GLU A 221 24.63 -21.84 -38.39
C GLU A 221 25.02 -20.48 -37.78
N ALA A 222 25.44 -19.50 -38.60
CA ALA A 222 25.73 -18.14 -38.16
C ALA A 222 24.43 -17.37 -37.90
N LEU A 223 23.44 -17.51 -38.78
CA LEU A 223 22.07 -17.00 -38.55
C LEU A 223 21.46 -17.63 -37.28
N THR A 224 21.62 -18.95 -37.10
CA THR A 224 21.19 -19.67 -35.89
C THR A 224 21.86 -19.16 -34.59
N VAL A 225 23.08 -18.60 -34.67
CA VAL A 225 23.73 -17.94 -33.53
C VAL A 225 23.15 -16.54 -33.28
N LEU A 226 22.86 -15.78 -34.35
CA LEU A 226 22.22 -14.47 -34.24
C LEU A 226 20.82 -14.58 -33.63
N ASP A 227 19.95 -15.49 -34.10
CA ASP A 227 18.58 -15.67 -33.61
C ASP A 227 18.49 -15.83 -32.08
N ARG A 228 19.47 -16.51 -31.48
CA ARG A 228 19.57 -16.74 -30.03
C ARG A 228 19.93 -15.47 -29.25
N LEU A 229 20.67 -14.55 -29.87
CA LEU A 229 21.14 -13.30 -29.27
C LEU A 229 20.23 -12.12 -29.59
N VAL A 230 19.49 -12.15 -30.71
CA VAL A 230 18.65 -11.04 -31.19
C VAL A 230 17.61 -10.60 -30.16
N TRP A 231 16.93 -11.52 -29.49
CA TRP A 231 15.98 -11.22 -28.39
C TRP A 231 16.39 -11.80 -27.03
N GLY A 232 17.56 -12.46 -26.96
CA GLY A 232 18.12 -13.00 -25.72
C GLY A 232 18.94 -11.96 -24.95
N PRO A 233 19.81 -12.39 -24.01
CA PRO A 233 20.94 -11.56 -23.64
C PRO A 233 21.81 -11.33 -24.89
N PRO A 234 22.29 -10.11 -25.15
CA PRO A 234 23.07 -9.82 -26.36
C PRO A 234 24.50 -10.39 -26.29
N TYR A 235 24.88 -10.99 -25.16
CA TYR A 235 26.20 -11.56 -24.89
C TYR A 235 26.19 -13.09 -25.03
N GLY A 236 27.26 -13.64 -25.62
CA GLY A 236 27.50 -15.08 -25.68
C GLY A 236 28.92 -15.45 -25.24
N GLU A 237 29.07 -16.60 -24.57
CA GLU A 237 30.39 -17.17 -24.26
C GLU A 237 31.03 -17.81 -25.50
N VAL A 238 32.36 -17.67 -25.64
CA VAL A 238 33.14 -18.17 -26.77
C VAL A 238 34.48 -18.71 -26.29
N THR A 239 34.88 -19.85 -26.84
CA THR A 239 36.19 -20.48 -26.62
C THR A 239 37.34 -19.65 -27.19
N ALA A 240 38.56 -19.89 -26.72
CA ALA A 240 39.78 -19.25 -27.25
C ALA A 240 40.00 -19.51 -28.76
N THR A 241 39.42 -20.58 -29.30
CA THR A 241 39.35 -20.84 -30.75
C THR A 241 37.87 -20.90 -31.16
N PRO A 242 37.28 -19.81 -31.66
CA PRO A 242 35.87 -19.78 -32.03
C PRO A 242 35.54 -20.76 -33.16
N ALA A 243 34.38 -21.41 -33.06
CA ALA A 243 33.80 -22.22 -34.12
C ALA A 243 33.58 -21.39 -35.41
N PRO A 244 33.59 -22.01 -36.61
CA PRO A 244 33.52 -21.27 -37.87
C PRO A 244 32.36 -20.26 -37.99
N PRO A 245 31.13 -20.53 -37.54
CA PRO A 245 30.03 -19.56 -37.62
C PRO A 245 30.26 -18.31 -36.76
N VAL A 246 30.72 -18.50 -35.52
CA VAL A 246 31.06 -17.41 -34.60
C VAL A 246 32.25 -16.59 -35.12
N ARG A 247 33.20 -17.25 -35.80
CA ARG A 247 34.33 -16.58 -36.46
C ARG A 247 33.87 -15.72 -37.63
N TRP A 248 33.03 -16.24 -38.51
CA TRP A 248 32.46 -15.52 -39.65
C TRP A 248 31.74 -14.22 -39.21
N LEU A 249 30.95 -14.30 -38.13
CA LEU A 249 30.28 -13.14 -37.52
C LEU A 249 31.28 -12.13 -36.91
N ARG A 250 32.32 -12.62 -36.23
CA ARG A 250 33.38 -11.77 -35.64
C ARG A 250 34.27 -11.08 -36.66
N ASP A 251 34.46 -11.68 -37.82
CA ASP A 251 35.24 -11.10 -38.92
C ASP A 251 34.43 -10.03 -39.68
N ARG A 252 33.10 -10.09 -39.65
CA ARG A 252 32.20 -9.07 -40.26
C ARG A 252 31.66 -8.02 -39.28
N GLY A 253 32.13 -8.02 -38.04
CA GLY A 253 31.66 -7.09 -36.99
C GLY A 253 30.25 -7.35 -36.47
N LEU A 254 29.55 -8.38 -36.98
CA LEU A 254 28.21 -8.80 -36.55
C LEU A 254 28.20 -9.36 -35.12
N LEU A 255 29.36 -9.81 -34.63
CA LEU A 255 29.63 -10.05 -33.21
C LEU A 255 30.96 -9.40 -32.82
N LEU A 256 30.96 -8.56 -31.79
CA LEU A 256 32.15 -7.83 -31.32
C LEU A 256 32.67 -8.42 -29.99
N PRO A 257 33.97 -8.35 -29.69
CA PRO A 257 34.52 -8.90 -28.46
C PRO A 257 34.16 -8.03 -27.25
N ALA A 258 33.48 -8.61 -26.25
CA ALA A 258 33.18 -7.96 -24.98
C ALA A 258 34.18 -8.34 -23.86
N SER A 259 34.80 -9.52 -23.96
CA SER A 259 35.92 -9.95 -23.12
C SER A 259 36.74 -11.05 -23.84
N PRO A 260 37.87 -11.52 -23.30
CA PRO A 260 38.64 -12.62 -23.87
C PRO A 260 37.87 -13.95 -24.05
N ARG A 261 36.69 -14.11 -23.42
CA ARG A 261 35.80 -15.28 -23.59
C ARG A 261 34.34 -14.92 -23.91
N THR A 262 34.02 -13.65 -24.20
CA THR A 262 32.65 -13.26 -24.52
C THR A 262 32.57 -12.35 -25.72
N VAL A 263 31.55 -12.56 -26.54
CA VAL A 263 31.15 -11.68 -27.64
C VAL A 263 29.83 -11.01 -27.32
N VAL A 264 29.54 -9.93 -28.03
CA VAL A 264 28.27 -9.20 -27.95
C VAL A 264 27.75 -8.88 -29.35
N LEU A 265 26.44 -8.96 -29.53
CA LEU A 265 25.72 -8.45 -30.69
C LEU A 265 25.57 -6.92 -30.53
N PRO A 266 26.19 -6.08 -31.39
CA PRO A 266 26.03 -4.64 -31.30
C PRO A 266 24.59 -4.20 -31.58
N ARG A 267 24.18 -3.09 -30.94
CA ARG A 267 22.81 -2.56 -30.95
C ARG A 267 22.25 -2.37 -32.36
N GLU A 268 23.05 -1.85 -33.27
CA GLU A 268 22.65 -1.47 -34.62
C GLU A 268 22.40 -2.72 -35.48
N ALA A 269 23.25 -3.73 -35.39
CA ALA A 269 23.01 -5.03 -36.01
C ALA A 269 21.79 -5.74 -35.40
N ALA A 270 21.60 -5.65 -34.08
CA ALA A 270 20.39 -6.17 -33.43
C ALA A 270 19.13 -5.45 -33.92
N LEU A 271 19.11 -4.11 -33.98
CA LEU A 271 17.98 -3.33 -34.46
C LEU A 271 17.64 -3.64 -35.93
N TYR A 272 18.64 -3.84 -36.79
CA TYR A 272 18.39 -4.33 -38.16
C TYR A 272 17.63 -5.65 -38.14
N LEU A 273 18.14 -6.66 -37.42
CA LEU A 273 17.59 -8.02 -37.31
C LEU A 273 16.20 -8.07 -36.63
N ARG A 274 15.81 -6.99 -35.93
CA ARG A 274 14.50 -6.82 -35.28
C ARG A 274 13.49 -6.02 -36.11
N ALA A 275 13.83 -5.69 -37.35
CA ALA A 275 13.06 -4.78 -38.20
C ALA A 275 12.82 -3.42 -37.50
N GLY A 276 13.88 -2.81 -36.97
CA GLY A 276 13.88 -1.52 -36.28
C GLY A 276 13.45 -1.56 -34.80
N ARG A 277 12.76 -2.61 -34.36
CA ARG A 277 12.10 -2.64 -33.02
C ARG A 277 13.09 -2.78 -31.86
N ALA A 278 12.97 -1.92 -30.86
CA ALA A 278 13.67 -2.03 -29.57
C ALA A 278 13.04 -3.07 -28.65
N HIS A 279 11.72 -3.32 -28.77
CA HIS A 279 10.96 -4.28 -27.96
C HIS A 279 10.33 -5.39 -28.81
N ARG A 280 10.31 -6.62 -28.29
CA ARG A 280 9.74 -7.77 -29.02
C ARG A 280 8.22 -7.72 -29.12
N ALA A 281 7.59 -7.15 -28.10
CA ALA A 281 6.16 -6.88 -28.01
C ALA A 281 6.00 -5.56 -27.24
N PRO A 282 5.84 -4.43 -27.92
CA PRO A 282 5.27 -3.22 -27.33
C PRO A 282 3.86 -3.52 -26.81
N GLU A 283 3.48 -2.92 -25.68
CA GLU A 283 2.16 -3.13 -25.06
C GLU A 283 1.38 -1.80 -24.99
N PRO A 284 1.09 -1.12 -26.13
CA PRO A 284 0.66 0.29 -26.17
C PRO A 284 -0.66 0.60 -25.48
N VAL A 285 -1.57 -0.37 -25.44
CA VAL A 285 -2.86 -0.25 -24.76
C VAL A 285 -2.90 -1.15 -23.53
N PRO A 286 -3.52 -0.70 -22.42
CA PRO A 286 -3.65 -1.53 -21.25
C PRO A 286 -4.59 -2.70 -21.53
N PRO A 287 -4.29 -3.93 -21.07
CA PRO A 287 -5.15 -5.07 -21.29
C PRO A 287 -6.53 -4.82 -20.66
N ALA A 288 -7.58 -5.24 -21.38
CA ALA A 288 -8.94 -5.17 -20.88
C ALA A 288 -9.14 -6.19 -19.76
N VAL A 289 -9.77 -5.75 -18.65
CA VAL A 289 -10.31 -6.69 -17.67
C VAL A 289 -11.55 -7.32 -18.29
N ALA A 290 -11.48 -8.61 -18.60
CA ALA A 290 -12.54 -9.32 -19.28
C ALA A 290 -13.53 -9.95 -18.27
N PRO A 291 -14.81 -10.10 -18.62
CA PRO A 291 -15.72 -10.95 -17.84
C PRO A 291 -15.22 -12.40 -17.80
N ALA A 292 -15.42 -13.07 -16.67
CA ALA A 292 -15.23 -14.52 -16.58
C ALA A 292 -16.26 -15.27 -17.46
N ALA A 293 -15.93 -16.47 -17.94
CA ALA A 293 -16.88 -17.31 -18.67
C ALA A 293 -18.17 -17.60 -17.86
N THR A 294 -18.05 -17.66 -16.52
CA THR A 294 -19.17 -17.82 -15.58
C THR A 294 -20.03 -16.56 -15.40
N ALA A 295 -19.56 -15.36 -15.80
CA ALA A 295 -20.28 -14.11 -15.59
C ALA A 295 -21.63 -14.07 -16.34
N SER A 296 -21.81 -14.87 -17.39
CA SER A 296 -23.11 -15.06 -18.06
C SER A 296 -24.23 -15.56 -17.12
N MET A 297 -23.87 -16.22 -16.01
CA MET A 297 -24.85 -16.69 -15.02
C MET A 297 -25.42 -15.54 -14.16
N THR A 298 -24.61 -14.52 -13.90
CA THR A 298 -24.96 -13.35 -13.07
C THR A 298 -25.27 -12.08 -13.86
N ALA A 299 -24.89 -12.02 -15.14
CA ALA A 299 -25.06 -10.85 -16.00
C ALA A 299 -26.49 -10.28 -15.95
N GLY A 300 -26.60 -8.99 -15.64
CA GLY A 300 -27.89 -8.30 -15.52
C GLY A 300 -28.73 -8.66 -14.28
N ARG A 301 -28.20 -9.44 -13.33
CA ARG A 301 -28.91 -9.89 -12.12
C ARG A 301 -28.19 -9.45 -10.84
N PRO A 302 -28.08 -8.13 -10.54
CA PRO A 302 -27.39 -7.64 -9.36
C PRO A 302 -27.93 -8.24 -8.06
N GLN A 303 -29.23 -8.50 -7.97
CA GLN A 303 -29.87 -9.09 -6.78
C GLN A 303 -29.27 -10.45 -6.38
N VAL A 304 -28.82 -11.27 -7.34
CA VAL A 304 -28.22 -12.59 -7.07
C VAL A 304 -26.78 -12.45 -6.54
N VAL A 305 -26.07 -11.43 -7.01
CA VAL A 305 -24.72 -11.07 -6.55
C VAL A 305 -24.81 -10.46 -5.15
N ASP A 306 -25.73 -9.51 -4.95
CA ASP A 306 -25.97 -8.83 -3.70
C ASP A 306 -26.47 -9.79 -2.60
N SER A 307 -27.37 -10.74 -2.92
CA SER A 307 -27.79 -11.77 -1.95
C SER A 307 -26.67 -12.75 -1.59
N ALA A 308 -25.80 -13.09 -2.55
CA ALA A 308 -24.65 -13.97 -2.28
C ALA A 308 -23.58 -13.26 -1.43
N ALA A 309 -23.32 -12.00 -1.74
CA ALA A 309 -22.43 -11.13 -0.96
C ALA A 309 -22.98 -10.88 0.45
N ALA A 310 -24.29 -10.67 0.62
CA ALA A 310 -24.91 -10.51 1.94
C ALA A 310 -24.87 -11.79 2.79
N ALA A 311 -25.03 -12.97 2.18
CA ALA A 311 -24.85 -14.24 2.86
C ALA A 311 -23.41 -14.43 3.37
N GLN A 312 -22.40 -14.08 2.56
CA GLN A 312 -20.99 -14.11 2.99
C GLN A 312 -20.69 -13.05 4.06
N ALA A 313 -21.23 -11.84 3.92
CA ALA A 313 -21.14 -10.79 4.94
C ALA A 313 -21.71 -11.24 6.28
N TYR A 314 -22.86 -11.94 6.29
CA TYR A 314 -23.43 -12.54 7.49
C TYR A 314 -22.54 -13.65 8.07
N THR A 315 -22.01 -14.56 7.23
CA THR A 315 -21.05 -15.59 7.65
C THR A 315 -19.83 -14.96 8.33
N ALA A 316 -19.23 -13.92 7.72
CA ALA A 316 -18.08 -13.20 8.24
C ALA A 316 -18.31 -12.65 9.66
N LEU A 317 -19.49 -12.09 9.94
CA LEU A 317 -19.87 -11.66 11.28
C LEU A 317 -19.86 -12.81 12.28
N THR A 318 -20.51 -13.94 11.93
CA THR A 318 -20.58 -15.11 12.80
C THR A 318 -19.21 -15.73 13.06
N THR A 319 -18.31 -15.75 12.08
CA THR A 319 -16.95 -16.29 12.25
C THR A 319 -16.07 -15.42 13.14
N VAL A 320 -16.18 -14.09 13.05
CA VAL A 320 -15.48 -13.17 13.97
C VAL A 320 -16.07 -13.23 15.39
N GLU A 321 -17.39 -13.41 15.53
CA GLU A 321 -18.06 -13.56 16.83
C GLU A 321 -17.70 -14.90 17.50
N ASP A 322 -17.74 -16.04 16.80
CA ASP A 322 -17.28 -17.34 17.32
C ASP A 322 -15.78 -17.30 17.72
N LEU A 323 -14.92 -16.66 16.91
CA LEU A 323 -13.48 -16.51 17.19
C LEU A 323 -13.21 -15.74 18.49
N LEU A 324 -13.84 -14.58 18.67
CA LEU A 324 -13.59 -13.73 19.84
C LEU A 324 -14.31 -14.26 21.09
N LYS A 325 -15.34 -15.10 20.92
CA LYS A 325 -15.97 -15.88 21.98
C LYS A 325 -15.08 -17.01 22.49
N ASP A 326 -14.38 -17.76 21.61
CA ASP A 326 -13.40 -18.80 21.99
C ASP A 326 -12.28 -18.23 22.88
N TRP A 327 -11.86 -16.99 22.65
CA TRP A 327 -10.72 -16.36 23.35
C TRP A 327 -11.13 -15.50 24.56
N HIS A 328 -12.42 -15.46 24.92
CA HIS A 328 -12.98 -14.61 25.97
C HIS A 328 -12.45 -14.90 27.38
N GLU A 329 -12.11 -16.15 27.69
CA GLU A 329 -11.57 -16.57 29.00
C GLU A 329 -10.05 -16.38 29.13
N GLY A 330 -9.39 -15.84 28.10
CA GLY A 330 -7.94 -15.64 28.03
C GLY A 330 -7.31 -16.55 26.97
N GLY A 331 -7.15 -16.00 25.77
CA GLY A 331 -6.63 -16.71 24.61
C GLY A 331 -5.14 -17.08 24.67
N PRO A 332 -4.56 -17.45 23.51
CA PRO A 332 -3.21 -17.98 23.40
C PRO A 332 -2.13 -16.93 23.75
N ALA A 333 -1.02 -17.41 24.29
CA ALA A 333 0.14 -16.59 24.60
C ALA A 333 0.85 -16.09 23.32
N VAL A 334 1.40 -14.89 23.39
CA VAL A 334 2.24 -14.29 22.35
C VAL A 334 3.61 -14.97 22.33
N MET A 335 4.12 -15.29 21.14
CA MET A 335 5.47 -15.85 21.01
C MET A 335 6.54 -14.78 21.33
N ARG A 336 7.70 -15.20 21.86
CA ARG A 336 8.89 -14.33 22.05
C ARG A 336 9.38 -13.63 20.76
N SER A 337 8.97 -14.13 19.59
CA SER A 337 9.22 -13.54 18.27
C SER A 337 8.18 -12.50 17.81
N GLY A 338 7.16 -12.24 18.65
CA GLY A 338 5.87 -11.71 18.22
C GLY A 338 5.02 -12.78 17.50
N GLY A 339 3.70 -12.54 17.45
CA GLY A 339 2.75 -13.40 16.75
C GLY A 339 2.28 -14.63 17.53
N LEU A 340 1.47 -15.45 16.84
CA LEU A 340 0.80 -16.65 17.31
C LEU A 340 1.60 -17.91 16.93
N SER A 341 1.54 -18.95 17.77
CA SER A 341 2.19 -20.23 17.45
C SER A 341 1.40 -21.03 16.39
N VAL A 342 2.11 -21.84 15.58
CA VAL A 342 1.49 -22.74 14.60
C VAL A 342 0.54 -23.75 15.26
N ARG A 343 0.78 -24.13 16.52
CA ARG A 343 -0.13 -25.01 17.29
C ARG A 343 -1.44 -24.30 17.62
N ASP A 344 -1.36 -23.04 18.03
CA ASP A 344 -2.54 -22.25 18.39
C ASP A 344 -3.33 -21.84 17.14
N LEU A 345 -2.66 -21.46 16.04
CA LEU A 345 -3.30 -21.25 14.74
C LEU A 345 -4.06 -22.49 14.26
N LYS A 346 -3.48 -23.69 14.42
CA LYS A 346 -4.16 -24.97 14.11
C LYS A 346 -5.36 -25.25 15.01
N ARG A 347 -5.30 -24.90 16.30
CA ARG A 347 -6.47 -25.00 17.20
C ARG A 347 -7.57 -24.05 16.75
N THR A 348 -7.23 -22.80 16.43
CA THR A 348 -8.20 -21.80 15.95
C THR A 348 -8.83 -22.21 14.63
N ALA A 349 -8.05 -22.75 13.70
CA ALA A 349 -8.55 -23.27 12.42
C ALA A 349 -9.56 -24.43 12.64
N ALA A 350 -9.26 -25.36 13.55
CA ALA A 350 -10.19 -26.44 13.90
C ALA A 350 -11.45 -25.95 14.64
N ALA A 351 -11.34 -24.92 15.49
CA ALA A 351 -12.48 -24.32 16.20
C ALA A 351 -13.44 -23.56 15.28
N LEU A 352 -12.91 -22.97 14.19
CA LEU A 352 -13.67 -22.24 13.17
C LEU A 352 -14.06 -23.10 11.94
N ASP A 353 -13.90 -24.43 12.02
CA ASP A 353 -14.10 -25.40 10.92
C ASP A 353 -13.48 -24.94 9.58
N THR A 354 -12.22 -24.52 9.62
CA THR A 354 -11.54 -23.92 8.47
C THR A 354 -10.05 -24.25 8.41
N ASN A 355 -9.35 -23.73 7.40
CA ASN A 355 -7.92 -23.96 7.23
C ASN A 355 -7.06 -22.87 7.90
N GLU A 356 -5.78 -23.16 8.16
CA GLU A 356 -4.83 -22.26 8.83
C GLU A 356 -4.72 -20.87 8.15
N GLN A 357 -4.83 -20.82 6.82
CA GLN A 357 -4.73 -19.58 6.05
C GLN A 357 -5.96 -18.69 6.24
N MET A 358 -7.15 -19.29 6.34
CA MET A 358 -8.42 -18.59 6.58
C MET A 358 -8.59 -18.18 8.04
N ALA A 359 -8.19 -19.04 8.99
CA ALA A 359 -8.10 -18.67 10.40
C ALA A 359 -7.11 -17.50 10.61
N GLY A 360 -5.98 -17.52 9.89
CA GLY A 360 -5.04 -16.40 9.82
C GLY A 360 -5.69 -15.11 9.31
N PHE A 361 -6.49 -15.16 8.25
CA PHE A 361 -7.23 -14.01 7.74
C PHE A 361 -8.19 -13.42 8.80
N TRP A 362 -9.00 -14.25 9.47
CA TRP A 362 -9.94 -13.77 10.49
C TRP A 362 -9.26 -13.17 11.72
N LEU A 363 -8.15 -13.77 12.19
CA LEU A 363 -7.32 -13.22 13.27
C LEU A 363 -6.76 -11.84 12.91
N GLU A 364 -6.19 -11.71 11.71
CA GLU A 364 -5.63 -10.45 11.22
C GLU A 364 -6.70 -9.38 11.00
N LEU A 365 -7.89 -9.77 10.55
CA LEU A 365 -9.03 -8.86 10.39
C LEU A 365 -9.54 -8.37 11.75
N ALA A 366 -9.74 -9.26 12.72
CA ALA A 366 -10.18 -8.88 14.07
C ALA A 366 -9.16 -7.97 14.78
N TYR A 367 -7.87 -8.22 14.59
CA TYR A 367 -6.78 -7.37 15.10
C TYR A 367 -6.73 -6.00 14.40
N THR A 368 -6.91 -5.96 13.08
CA THR A 368 -6.89 -4.70 12.31
C THR A 368 -8.16 -3.87 12.55
N ALA A 369 -9.30 -4.51 12.84
CA ALA A 369 -10.53 -3.85 13.29
C ALA A 369 -10.51 -3.42 14.77
N GLY A 370 -9.42 -3.69 15.51
CA GLY A 370 -9.25 -3.34 16.92
C GLY A 370 -10.06 -4.18 17.91
N LEU A 371 -10.70 -5.27 17.46
CA LEU A 371 -11.51 -6.17 18.30
C LEU A 371 -10.64 -7.19 19.07
N LEU A 372 -9.41 -7.41 18.60
CA LEU A 372 -8.42 -8.34 19.17
C LEU A 372 -7.10 -7.60 19.44
N ALA A 373 -6.49 -7.84 20.60
CA ALA A 373 -5.15 -7.32 20.91
C ALA A 373 -4.35 -8.29 21.80
N SER A 374 -3.08 -7.98 22.03
CA SER A 374 -2.33 -8.50 23.19
C SER A 374 -2.66 -7.66 24.42
N ASP A 375 -2.73 -8.26 25.60
CA ASP A 375 -2.94 -7.57 26.88
C ASP A 375 -1.72 -6.79 27.39
N GLY A 376 -0.50 -7.13 26.95
CA GLY A 376 0.72 -6.45 27.36
C GLY A 376 1.22 -6.83 28.77
N GLU A 377 0.71 -7.93 29.34
CA GLU A 377 1.21 -8.47 30.62
C GLU A 377 2.57 -9.18 30.47
N ALA A 378 3.22 -9.54 31.58
CA ALA A 378 4.53 -10.21 31.55
C ALA A 378 4.51 -11.57 30.82
N ASP A 379 3.38 -12.27 30.85
CA ASP A 379 3.06 -13.44 30.02
C ASP A 379 1.98 -13.04 28.98
N GLU A 380 2.33 -12.11 28.07
CA GLU A 380 1.44 -11.54 27.05
C GLU A 380 0.49 -12.58 26.40
N ARG A 381 -0.81 -12.28 26.36
CA ARG A 381 -1.83 -13.11 25.68
C ARG A 381 -2.71 -12.30 24.76
N TYR A 382 -3.15 -12.96 23.69
CA TYR A 382 -4.21 -12.42 22.85
C TYR A 382 -5.58 -12.60 23.50
N ALA A 383 -6.36 -11.53 23.59
CA ALA A 383 -7.72 -11.53 24.12
C ALA A 383 -8.58 -10.45 23.41
N PRO A 384 -9.92 -10.54 23.49
CA PRO A 384 -10.80 -9.48 22.99
C PRO A 384 -10.52 -8.14 23.68
N THR A 385 -10.65 -7.04 22.94
CA THR A 385 -10.60 -5.68 23.48
C THR A 385 -11.99 -5.25 23.97
N PRO A 386 -12.12 -4.16 24.75
CA PRO A 386 -13.43 -3.58 25.08
C PRO A 386 -14.24 -3.18 23.83
N ALA A 387 -13.57 -2.82 22.73
CA ALA A 387 -14.24 -2.46 21.47
C ALA A 387 -14.96 -3.66 20.80
N TYR A 388 -14.66 -4.90 21.20
CA TYR A 388 -15.46 -6.06 20.84
C TYR A 388 -16.85 -6.03 21.49
N ASP A 389 -16.94 -5.68 22.77
CA ASP A 389 -18.21 -5.60 23.49
C ASP A 389 -19.08 -4.46 22.92
N ASP A 390 -18.47 -3.31 22.58
CA ASP A 390 -19.12 -2.21 21.85
C ASP A 390 -19.59 -2.66 20.45
N TRP A 391 -18.72 -3.30 19.66
CA TRP A 391 -19.05 -3.80 18.31
C TRP A 391 -20.24 -4.75 18.32
N LEU A 392 -20.35 -5.64 19.33
CA LEU A 392 -21.51 -6.53 19.52
C LEU A 392 -22.82 -5.83 19.87
N THR A 393 -22.85 -4.51 20.07
CA THR A 393 -24.10 -3.73 20.21
C THR A 393 -24.60 -3.13 18.90
N LEU A 394 -23.75 -3.06 17.87
CA LEU A 394 -24.09 -2.44 16.59
C LEU A 394 -25.01 -3.32 15.72
N PRO A 395 -25.87 -2.71 14.88
CA PRO A 395 -26.60 -3.42 13.82
C PRO A 395 -25.67 -4.24 12.93
N ALA A 396 -26.13 -5.39 12.42
CA ALA A 396 -25.29 -6.32 11.66
C ALA A 396 -24.61 -5.67 10.43
N ALA A 397 -25.29 -4.76 9.73
CA ALA A 397 -24.72 -4.05 8.59
C ALA A 397 -23.62 -3.05 8.99
N GLU A 398 -23.70 -2.44 10.17
CA GLU A 398 -22.66 -1.55 10.73
C GLU A 398 -21.47 -2.38 11.26
N ARG A 399 -21.75 -3.51 11.94
CA ARG A 399 -20.73 -4.49 12.33
C ARG A 399 -19.90 -4.94 11.11
N TRP A 400 -20.58 -5.20 9.99
CA TRP A 400 -19.92 -5.57 8.74
C TRP A 400 -19.12 -4.40 8.15
N ALA A 401 -19.70 -3.20 8.11
CA ALA A 401 -19.05 -2.02 7.53
C ALA A 401 -17.77 -1.63 8.30
N HIS A 402 -17.73 -1.83 9.62
CA HIS A 402 -16.51 -1.70 10.44
C HIS A 402 -15.41 -2.66 9.98
N LEU A 403 -15.72 -3.96 9.82
CA LEU A 403 -14.78 -4.96 9.32
C LEU A 403 -14.33 -4.66 7.87
N ALA A 404 -15.26 -4.27 7.00
CA ALA A 404 -15.01 -3.96 5.60
C ALA A 404 -14.07 -2.75 5.44
N THR A 405 -14.30 -1.68 6.20
CA THR A 405 -13.44 -0.48 6.21
C THR A 405 -12.06 -0.78 6.80
N ALA A 406 -11.98 -1.57 7.88
CA ALA A 406 -10.70 -2.04 8.43
C ALA A 406 -9.89 -2.86 7.41
N TRP A 407 -10.54 -3.81 6.72
CA TRP A 407 -9.93 -4.59 5.65
C TRP A 407 -9.47 -3.72 4.46
N LEU A 408 -10.28 -2.75 4.02
CA LEU A 408 -9.88 -1.82 2.95
C LEU A 408 -8.64 -0.99 3.29
N GLY A 409 -8.44 -0.64 4.57
CA GLY A 409 -7.27 0.08 5.07
C GLY A 409 -6.03 -0.80 5.33
N ALA A 410 -6.21 -2.11 5.56
CA ALA A 410 -5.18 -3.00 6.10
C ALA A 410 -3.90 -3.10 5.24
N THR A 411 -2.76 -2.70 5.79
CA THR A 411 -1.42 -3.00 5.21
C THR A 411 -0.93 -4.40 5.58
N ARG A 412 -1.44 -4.98 6.67
CA ARG A 412 -1.19 -6.37 7.07
C ARG A 412 -1.71 -7.33 6.00
N THR A 413 -0.89 -8.31 5.62
CA THR A 413 -1.14 -9.23 4.49
C THR A 413 -1.23 -10.68 4.98
N PRO A 414 -2.43 -11.22 5.27
CA PRO A 414 -2.58 -12.55 5.88
C PRO A 414 -2.10 -13.69 4.96
N GLY A 415 -2.17 -13.52 3.63
CA GLY A 415 -1.67 -14.50 2.65
C GLY A 415 -0.17 -14.81 2.71
N LEU A 416 0.60 -14.12 3.56
CA LEU A 416 2.01 -14.41 3.83
C LEU A 416 2.24 -15.29 5.08
N ILE A 417 1.20 -15.63 5.85
CA ILE A 417 1.31 -16.53 6.99
C ILE A 417 1.84 -17.89 6.51
N GLY A 418 2.89 -18.39 7.16
CA GLY A 418 3.57 -19.63 6.77
C GLY A 418 4.60 -19.51 5.63
N SER A 419 4.70 -18.37 4.93
CA SER A 419 5.84 -18.13 4.02
C SER A 419 7.12 -17.80 4.80
N GLN A 420 8.26 -17.71 4.12
CA GLN A 420 9.53 -17.33 4.75
C GLN A 420 9.87 -15.86 4.52
N ASP A 421 10.70 -15.29 5.40
CA ASP A 421 11.36 -14.01 5.20
C ASP A 421 12.70 -14.17 4.45
N ALA A 422 13.37 -13.05 4.16
CA ALA A 422 14.68 -13.04 3.52
C ALA A 422 15.83 -13.67 4.36
N LYS A 423 15.54 -14.19 5.56
CA LYS A 423 16.45 -14.90 6.47
C LYS A 423 15.98 -16.36 6.70
N GLY A 424 14.97 -16.84 5.97
CA GLY A 424 14.41 -18.20 6.10
C GLY A 424 13.48 -18.41 7.30
N ARG A 425 13.14 -17.36 8.06
CA ARG A 425 12.23 -17.44 9.21
C ARG A 425 10.77 -17.51 8.72
N THR A 426 9.98 -18.42 9.27
CA THR A 426 8.54 -18.51 8.97
C THR A 426 7.77 -17.33 9.53
N LEU A 427 6.83 -16.78 8.76
CA LEU A 427 5.98 -15.66 9.16
C LEU A 427 4.75 -16.15 9.95
N SER A 428 4.65 -15.76 11.22
CA SER A 428 3.51 -16.09 12.09
C SER A 428 2.32 -15.14 11.92
N ALA A 429 1.10 -15.67 12.06
CA ALA A 429 -0.10 -14.86 12.26
C ALA A 429 0.06 -13.91 13.47
N LEU A 430 -0.54 -12.72 13.40
CA LEU A 430 -0.40 -11.61 14.35
C LEU A 430 1.05 -11.10 14.54
N GLY A 431 2.00 -11.57 13.72
CA GLY A 431 3.40 -11.10 13.75
C GLY A 431 3.58 -9.73 13.06
N PRO A 432 4.58 -8.92 13.47
CA PRO A 432 4.83 -7.61 12.85
C PRO A 432 5.28 -7.73 11.38
N GLU A 433 5.99 -8.82 11.04
CA GLU A 433 6.62 -9.09 9.75
C GLU A 433 5.62 -9.29 8.57
N LEU A 434 4.31 -9.17 8.80
CA LEU A 434 3.23 -9.31 7.79
C LEU A 434 2.79 -7.98 7.14
N ASP A 435 3.29 -6.83 7.59
CA ASP A 435 2.89 -5.53 7.05
C ASP A 435 3.50 -5.22 5.67
N ARG A 436 2.67 -4.84 4.69
CA ARG A 436 3.08 -4.45 3.33
C ARG A 436 2.34 -3.17 2.95
N SER A 437 3.06 -2.05 2.87
CA SER A 437 2.51 -0.71 2.57
C SER A 437 1.63 -0.65 1.31
N SER A 438 1.98 -1.44 0.29
CA SER A 438 1.25 -1.53 -0.97
C SER A 438 -0.04 -2.36 -0.92
N ALA A 439 -0.34 -3.07 0.18
CA ALA A 439 -1.50 -3.97 0.23
C ALA A 439 -2.83 -3.22 0.09
N ALA A 440 -3.00 -2.10 0.79
CA ALA A 440 -4.20 -1.25 0.67
C ALA A 440 -4.32 -0.60 -0.73
N GLU A 441 -3.19 -0.21 -1.34
CA GLU A 441 -3.12 0.33 -2.71
C GLU A 441 -3.60 -0.71 -3.74
N VAL A 442 -3.07 -1.93 -3.67
CA VAL A 442 -3.44 -3.05 -4.56
C VAL A 442 -4.88 -3.46 -4.33
N ARG A 443 -5.31 -3.62 -3.08
CA ARG A 443 -6.68 -4.03 -2.74
C ARG A 443 -7.71 -3.05 -3.31
N ARG A 444 -7.52 -1.74 -3.06
CA ARG A 444 -8.39 -0.70 -3.64
C ARG A 444 -8.31 -0.68 -5.16
N ARG A 445 -7.13 -0.89 -5.78
CA ARG A 445 -7.02 -0.92 -7.25
C ARG A 445 -7.74 -2.11 -7.88
N VAL A 446 -7.65 -3.31 -7.30
CA VAL A 446 -8.45 -4.49 -7.71
C VAL A 446 -9.93 -4.14 -7.70
N LEU A 447 -10.44 -3.64 -6.58
CA LEU A 447 -11.86 -3.34 -6.43
C LEU A 447 -12.36 -2.23 -7.37
N VAL A 448 -11.53 -1.23 -7.68
CA VAL A 448 -11.82 -0.22 -8.72
C VAL A 448 -11.85 -0.82 -10.12
N LEU A 449 -10.98 -1.79 -10.43
CA LEU A 449 -11.03 -2.52 -11.71
C LEU A 449 -12.29 -3.40 -11.82
N LEU A 450 -12.77 -3.98 -10.73
CA LEU A 450 -14.07 -4.66 -10.68
C LEU A 450 -15.24 -3.67 -10.80
N ALA A 451 -15.14 -2.49 -10.18
CA ALA A 451 -16.18 -1.45 -10.25
C ALA A 451 -16.36 -0.89 -11.66
N ALA A 452 -15.29 -0.86 -12.46
CA ALA A 452 -15.32 -0.47 -13.87
C ALA A 452 -16.08 -1.46 -14.78
N LEU A 453 -16.28 -2.71 -14.34
CA LEU A 453 -17.15 -3.65 -15.06
C LEU A 453 -18.64 -3.32 -14.82
N PRO A 454 -19.54 -3.66 -15.77
CA PRO A 454 -20.98 -3.53 -15.57
C PRO A 454 -21.47 -4.26 -14.31
N PRO A 455 -22.55 -3.79 -13.65
CA PRO A 455 -23.13 -4.46 -12.49
C PRO A 455 -23.38 -5.96 -12.72
N ALA A 456 -23.18 -6.75 -11.66
CA ALA A 456 -23.28 -8.21 -11.67
C ALA A 456 -22.29 -8.96 -12.59
N THR A 457 -21.23 -8.31 -13.07
CA THR A 457 -20.16 -8.95 -13.88
C THR A 457 -18.97 -9.37 -13.00
N ALA A 458 -18.64 -10.66 -12.99
CA ALA A 458 -17.40 -11.18 -12.39
C ALA A 458 -16.22 -11.08 -13.39
N PRO A 459 -15.01 -10.67 -12.97
CA PRO A 459 -13.84 -10.61 -13.85
C PRO A 459 -13.20 -11.99 -14.03
N ALA A 460 -12.50 -12.20 -15.15
CA ALA A 460 -11.52 -13.28 -15.28
C ALA A 460 -10.26 -12.88 -14.47
N PRO A 461 -9.86 -13.61 -13.40
CA PRO A 461 -8.80 -13.17 -12.48
C PRO A 461 -7.47 -12.84 -13.17
N GLU A 462 -7.04 -13.66 -14.12
CA GLU A 462 -5.80 -13.43 -14.89
C GLU A 462 -5.79 -12.11 -15.65
N THR A 463 -6.96 -11.58 -16.07
CA THR A 463 -7.03 -10.27 -16.73
C THR A 463 -6.89 -9.10 -15.76
N VAL A 464 -7.32 -9.26 -14.51
CA VAL A 464 -7.03 -8.31 -13.41
C VAL A 464 -5.54 -8.32 -13.10
N LEU A 465 -4.92 -9.51 -13.01
CA LEU A 465 -3.48 -9.65 -12.77
C LEU A 465 -2.65 -9.06 -13.93
N ALA A 466 -3.00 -9.35 -15.18
CA ALA A 466 -2.36 -8.76 -16.35
C ALA A 466 -2.47 -7.22 -16.34
N ARG A 467 -3.65 -6.68 -16.02
CA ARG A 467 -3.87 -5.24 -15.90
C ARG A 467 -3.01 -4.59 -14.80
N LEU A 468 -2.89 -5.23 -13.63
CA LEU A 468 -2.06 -4.71 -12.54
C LEU A 468 -0.55 -4.77 -12.84
N ARG A 469 -0.10 -5.78 -13.58
CA ARG A 469 1.29 -5.86 -14.09
C ARG A 469 1.57 -4.79 -15.14
N TRP A 470 0.64 -4.57 -16.07
CA TRP A 470 0.76 -3.50 -17.07
C TRP A 470 0.79 -2.12 -16.41
N GLU A 471 -0.03 -1.88 -15.37
CA GLU A 471 -0.09 -0.58 -14.71
C GLU A 471 1.16 -0.24 -13.88
N ARG A 472 1.87 -1.21 -13.29
CA ARG A 472 3.05 -0.96 -12.45
C ARG A 472 4.11 -2.08 -12.58
N PRO A 473 4.74 -2.25 -13.77
CA PRO A 473 5.59 -3.40 -14.08
C PRO A 473 6.79 -3.56 -13.13
N LEU A 474 7.44 -2.46 -12.72
CA LEU A 474 8.60 -2.51 -11.82
C LEU A 474 8.26 -2.71 -10.33
N ARG A 475 6.98 -2.57 -9.94
CA ARG A 475 6.52 -2.85 -8.57
C ARG A 475 6.22 -4.33 -8.32
N GLY A 476 6.18 -5.14 -9.39
CA GLY A 476 6.34 -6.59 -9.29
C GLY A 476 7.80 -6.94 -9.04
N GLY A 477 8.24 -6.88 -7.78
CA GLY A 477 9.64 -7.11 -7.41
C GLY A 477 10.18 -8.47 -7.87
N ALA A 478 11.51 -8.56 -8.01
CA ALA A 478 12.21 -9.79 -8.39
C ALA A 478 11.74 -10.99 -7.54
N ALA A 479 11.69 -12.17 -8.17
CA ALA A 479 11.18 -13.40 -7.56
C ALA A 479 11.72 -13.60 -6.13
N SER A 480 10.80 -13.79 -5.18
CA SER A 480 11.19 -14.12 -3.80
C SER A 480 12.05 -15.39 -3.80
N PRO A 481 13.12 -15.47 -2.98
CA PRO A 481 13.89 -16.70 -2.81
C PRO A 481 13.10 -17.85 -2.16
N ASP A 482 11.82 -17.62 -1.78
CA ASP A 482 10.83 -18.65 -1.47
C ASP A 482 10.75 -19.72 -2.61
N THR A 483 11.45 -20.83 -2.45
CA THR A 483 11.31 -22.01 -3.34
C THR A 483 9.91 -22.63 -3.30
N ASN A 484 9.12 -22.30 -2.27
CA ASN A 484 7.71 -22.65 -2.09
C ASN A 484 6.72 -21.57 -2.58
N ALA A 485 7.18 -20.46 -3.19
CA ALA A 485 6.27 -19.47 -3.75
C ALA A 485 5.36 -20.09 -4.82
N ALA A 486 4.07 -19.70 -4.80
CA ALA A 486 3.11 -20.14 -5.80
C ALA A 486 3.58 -19.76 -7.21
N ARG A 487 4.04 -20.77 -7.96
CA ARG A 487 4.37 -20.64 -9.38
C ARG A 487 3.08 -20.52 -10.18
N SER A 488 3.07 -19.64 -11.16
CA SER A 488 2.01 -19.56 -12.18
C SER A 488 1.92 -20.89 -12.96
N ALA A 489 0.85 -21.07 -13.74
CA ALA A 489 0.71 -22.21 -14.66
C ALA A 489 1.86 -22.29 -15.70
N ALA A 490 2.57 -21.19 -15.94
CA ALA A 490 3.77 -21.12 -16.79
C ALA A 490 5.10 -21.35 -16.02
N GLY A 491 5.04 -21.76 -14.75
CA GLY A 491 6.22 -22.05 -13.91
C GLY A 491 6.92 -20.81 -13.32
N THR A 492 6.61 -19.60 -13.78
CA THR A 492 7.20 -18.34 -13.30
C THR A 492 6.79 -18.06 -11.84
N PRO A 493 7.71 -17.63 -10.95
CA PRO A 493 7.37 -17.18 -9.61
C PRO A 493 6.42 -15.97 -9.63
N THR A 494 5.34 -16.02 -8.85
CA THR A 494 4.35 -14.94 -8.81
C THR A 494 4.80 -13.81 -7.89
N ASP A 495 4.91 -12.59 -8.44
CA ASP A 495 5.32 -11.40 -7.70
C ASP A 495 4.34 -11.05 -6.57
N LEU A 496 4.80 -10.27 -5.58
CA LEU A 496 3.98 -9.96 -4.40
C LEU A 496 2.72 -9.13 -4.72
N ARG A 497 2.78 -8.23 -5.71
CA ARG A 497 1.63 -7.41 -6.13
C ARG A 497 0.54 -8.29 -6.76
N SER A 498 0.94 -9.22 -7.64
CA SER A 498 0.04 -10.25 -8.17
C SER A 498 -0.55 -11.15 -7.07
N ARG A 499 0.25 -11.56 -6.08
CA ARG A 499 -0.24 -12.39 -4.96
C ARG A 499 -1.27 -11.65 -4.10
N ILE A 500 -1.00 -10.40 -3.72
CA ILE A 500 -1.95 -9.55 -2.97
C ILE A 500 -3.24 -9.35 -3.76
N ALA A 501 -3.17 -9.18 -5.08
CA ALA A 501 -4.36 -9.07 -5.92
C ALA A 501 -5.17 -10.38 -5.97
N ALA A 502 -4.51 -11.54 -6.05
CA ALA A 502 -5.17 -12.84 -5.99
C ALA A 502 -5.83 -13.09 -4.62
N TRP A 503 -5.14 -12.78 -3.52
CA TRP A 503 -5.73 -12.84 -2.17
C TRP A 503 -6.90 -11.87 -2.02
N THR A 504 -6.80 -10.64 -2.54
CA THR A 504 -7.90 -9.66 -2.51
C THR A 504 -9.20 -10.22 -3.11
N LEU A 505 -9.13 -10.98 -4.21
CA LEU A 505 -10.33 -11.57 -4.82
C LEU A 505 -10.98 -12.62 -3.92
N THR A 506 -10.19 -13.44 -3.23
CA THR A 506 -10.69 -14.45 -2.28
C THR A 506 -11.21 -13.82 -0.99
N GLU A 507 -10.45 -12.88 -0.42
CA GLU A 507 -10.83 -12.12 0.78
C GLU A 507 -12.12 -11.32 0.54
N ALA A 508 -12.28 -10.73 -0.65
CA ALA A 508 -13.48 -9.99 -1.02
C ALA A 508 -14.75 -10.87 -1.08
N GLU A 509 -14.67 -12.09 -1.63
CA GLU A 509 -15.82 -13.00 -1.68
C GLU A 509 -16.21 -13.47 -0.29
N VAL A 510 -15.24 -13.83 0.55
CA VAL A 510 -15.47 -14.34 1.91
C VAL A 510 -15.94 -13.24 2.87
N LEU A 511 -15.52 -11.99 2.68
CA LEU A 511 -16.00 -10.83 3.44
C LEU A 511 -17.33 -10.26 2.91
N GLY A 512 -17.89 -10.79 1.82
CA GLY A 512 -19.13 -10.28 1.22
C GLY A 512 -18.99 -8.93 0.51
N ILE A 513 -17.78 -8.59 0.06
CA ILE A 513 -17.48 -7.46 -0.85
C ILE A 513 -17.79 -7.84 -2.30
N THR A 514 -17.58 -9.11 -2.65
CA THR A 514 -18.10 -9.71 -3.90
C THR A 514 -19.10 -10.82 -3.57
N GLY A 515 -19.96 -11.14 -4.55
CA GLY A 515 -20.81 -12.32 -4.52
C GLY A 515 -20.80 -12.98 -5.89
N ARG A 516 -20.54 -14.29 -5.93
CA ARG A 516 -20.24 -15.06 -7.16
C ARG A 516 -19.07 -14.45 -7.96
N GLY A 517 -18.11 -13.81 -7.28
CA GLY A 517 -16.97 -13.11 -7.86
C GLY A 517 -17.28 -11.74 -8.49
N ALA A 518 -18.53 -11.27 -8.46
CA ALA A 518 -18.92 -9.95 -8.95
C ALA A 518 -19.03 -8.95 -7.80
N LEU A 519 -18.64 -7.68 -8.02
CA LEU A 519 -18.67 -6.63 -7.00
C LEU A 519 -20.11 -6.19 -6.67
N SER A 520 -20.49 -6.25 -5.39
CA SER A 520 -21.83 -5.95 -4.90
C SER A 520 -22.18 -4.47 -4.92
N THR A 521 -23.46 -4.16 -4.78
CA THR A 521 -24.00 -2.80 -4.67
C THR A 521 -23.49 -2.09 -3.40
N HIS A 522 -23.46 -2.78 -2.25
CA HIS A 522 -22.91 -2.22 -1.00
C HIS A 522 -21.39 -2.02 -1.05
N ALA A 523 -20.65 -2.89 -1.73
CA ALA A 523 -19.22 -2.67 -1.96
C ALA A 523 -18.94 -1.50 -2.93
N ARG A 524 -19.78 -1.31 -3.96
CA ARG A 524 -19.69 -0.13 -4.85
C ARG A 524 -19.93 1.17 -4.09
N ALA A 525 -20.89 1.18 -3.17
CA ALA A 525 -21.12 2.30 -2.26
C ALA A 525 -19.91 2.58 -1.35
N LEU A 526 -19.30 1.54 -0.76
CA LEU A 526 -18.11 1.65 0.10
C LEU A 526 -16.88 2.25 -0.63
N LEU A 527 -16.80 2.07 -1.95
CA LEU A 527 -15.75 2.65 -2.80
C LEU A 527 -16.07 4.07 -3.31
N GLY A 528 -17.25 4.62 -3.01
CA GLY A 528 -17.74 5.87 -3.62
C GLY A 528 -18.05 5.76 -5.12
N THR A 529 -18.11 4.53 -5.66
CA THR A 529 -18.34 4.27 -7.09
C THR A 529 -19.82 4.10 -7.39
N HIS A 530 -20.32 4.75 -8.43
CA HIS A 530 -21.68 4.53 -8.93
C HIS A 530 -21.64 3.70 -10.21
N ALA A 531 -22.73 2.98 -10.49
CA ALA A 531 -22.81 2.14 -11.69
C ALA A 531 -22.69 3.03 -12.95
N PRO A 532 -21.88 2.64 -13.95
CA PRO A 532 -21.76 3.43 -15.18
C PRO A 532 -23.12 3.48 -15.89
N VAL A 533 -23.67 4.69 -16.03
CA VAL A 533 -24.89 4.92 -16.81
C VAL A 533 -24.60 4.55 -18.28
N PRO A 534 -25.41 3.70 -18.92
CA PRO A 534 -25.14 3.23 -20.28
C PRO A 534 -25.44 4.32 -21.31
N THR A 535 -24.49 5.22 -21.52
CA THR A 535 -24.48 6.15 -22.66
C THR A 535 -24.13 5.39 -23.94
N ALA A 536 -25.07 5.31 -24.88
CA ALA A 536 -24.83 4.66 -26.16
C ALA A 536 -23.82 5.45 -27.01
N GLY A 537 -22.74 4.79 -27.44
CA GLY A 537 -21.80 5.32 -28.44
C GLY A 537 -20.77 6.33 -27.93
N GLY A 538 -19.82 5.88 -27.10
CA GLY A 538 -18.64 6.66 -26.73
C GLY A 538 -17.45 5.76 -26.37
N SER A 539 -16.26 6.10 -26.86
CA SER A 539 -15.03 5.42 -26.44
C SER A 539 -14.67 5.82 -25.01
N PRO A 540 -14.22 4.91 -24.12
CA PRO A 540 -13.94 5.22 -22.72
C PRO A 540 -12.61 5.99 -22.48
N ALA A 541 -12.00 6.52 -23.54
CA ALA A 541 -10.86 7.44 -23.45
C ALA A 541 -11.32 8.91 -23.27
N SER A 542 -10.46 9.73 -22.67
CA SER A 542 -10.63 11.19 -22.50
C SER A 542 -11.97 11.68 -21.93
N ARG A 543 -12.12 11.60 -20.60
CA ARG A 543 -12.94 12.56 -19.85
C ARG A 543 -12.06 13.25 -18.80
N PRO A 544 -11.91 14.59 -18.80
CA PRO A 544 -11.08 15.28 -17.81
C PRO A 544 -11.61 15.12 -16.38
N LEU A 545 -10.71 15.03 -15.41
CA LEU A 545 -11.00 15.07 -13.98
C LEU A 545 -11.13 16.53 -13.52
N SER A 546 -12.12 17.24 -14.06
CA SER A 546 -12.35 18.67 -13.82
C SER A 546 -13.78 18.94 -13.33
N ASP A 547 -14.15 18.29 -12.23
CA ASP A 547 -15.32 18.66 -11.42
C ASP A 547 -14.96 18.35 -9.96
N GLU A 548 -14.51 19.37 -9.22
CA GLU A 548 -13.96 19.23 -7.87
C GLU A 548 -15.06 19.11 -6.80
N LEU A 549 -15.76 17.97 -6.78
CA LEU A 549 -16.34 17.52 -5.52
C LEU A 549 -15.24 16.94 -4.64
N VAL A 550 -15.14 17.45 -3.41
CA VAL A 550 -14.34 16.85 -2.33
C VAL A 550 -14.72 15.37 -2.23
N PRO A 551 -13.75 14.44 -2.19
CA PRO A 551 -14.07 13.02 -2.02
C PRO A 551 -14.94 12.82 -0.77
N PRO A 552 -16.09 12.13 -0.88
CA PRO A 552 -16.99 11.93 0.26
C PRO A 552 -16.24 11.24 1.40
N ASP A 553 -16.54 11.66 2.63
CA ASP A 553 -15.85 11.16 3.83
C ASP A 553 -15.92 9.63 3.89
N SER A 554 -14.82 9.00 4.31
CA SER A 554 -14.79 7.55 4.56
C SER A 554 -15.86 7.13 5.57
N ALA A 555 -16.28 8.02 6.49
CA ALA A 555 -17.44 7.79 7.36
C ALA A 555 -18.77 7.72 6.57
N GLU A 556 -19.01 8.67 5.65
CA GLU A 556 -20.21 8.70 4.81
C GLU A 556 -20.28 7.46 3.89
N LEU A 557 -19.17 7.10 3.26
CA LEU A 557 -19.09 5.89 2.42
C LEU A 557 -19.34 4.61 3.21
N THR A 558 -18.84 4.52 4.46
CA THR A 558 -19.09 3.39 5.37
C THR A 558 -20.58 3.30 5.73
N ALA A 559 -21.22 4.42 6.10
CA ALA A 559 -22.64 4.46 6.42
C ALA A 559 -23.54 4.13 5.21
N ARG A 560 -23.19 4.60 4.01
CA ARG A 560 -23.90 4.29 2.76
C ARG A 560 -23.77 2.81 2.38
N ALA A 561 -22.61 2.19 2.64
CA ALA A 561 -22.41 0.75 2.44
C ALA A 561 -23.24 -0.09 3.43
N ALA A 562 -23.26 0.27 4.72
CA ALA A 562 -24.12 -0.36 5.71
C ALA A 562 -25.61 -0.24 5.33
N THR A 563 -26.06 0.95 4.93
CA THR A 563 -27.45 1.20 4.50
C THR A 563 -27.85 0.33 3.29
N ALA A 564 -26.93 0.12 2.34
CA ALA A 564 -27.17 -0.72 1.16
C ALA A 564 -27.17 -2.23 1.48
N LEU A 565 -26.44 -2.68 2.50
CA LEU A 565 -26.39 -4.08 2.94
C LEU A 565 -27.56 -4.45 3.87
N ALA A 566 -28.03 -3.53 4.71
CA ALA A 566 -29.05 -3.78 5.73
C ALA A 566 -30.30 -4.55 5.24
N PRO A 567 -30.98 -4.19 4.13
CA PRO A 567 -32.18 -4.91 3.66
C PRO A 567 -31.89 -6.28 3.00
N LEU A 568 -30.62 -6.71 2.93
CA LEU A 568 -30.19 -7.99 2.37
C LEU A 568 -29.76 -9.00 3.43
N LEU A 569 -29.56 -8.54 4.68
CA LEU A 569 -29.25 -9.40 5.82
C LEU A 569 -30.53 -9.99 6.41
N PRO A 570 -30.49 -11.23 6.95
CA PRO A 570 -31.64 -11.79 7.65
C PRO A 570 -31.94 -11.00 8.93
N GLU A 571 -33.22 -10.69 9.15
CA GLU A 571 -33.69 -10.06 10.39
C GLU A 571 -33.45 -11.00 11.59
N PRO A 572 -32.89 -10.50 12.71
CA PRO A 572 -32.82 -11.28 13.96
C PRO A 572 -34.20 -11.62 14.50
N LEU A 573 -34.34 -12.84 15.02
CA LEU A 573 -35.59 -13.35 15.58
C LEU A 573 -35.54 -13.30 17.10
N ASP A 574 -36.63 -12.80 17.70
CA ASP A 574 -36.91 -12.83 19.14
C ASP A 574 -37.46 -14.19 19.62
N HIS A 575 -37.42 -15.24 18.78
CA HIS A 575 -38.10 -16.51 19.03
C HIS A 575 -37.45 -17.75 18.40
N VAL A 576 -37.76 -18.92 18.97
CA VAL A 576 -37.46 -20.26 18.43
C VAL A 576 -38.73 -21.12 18.25
N LEU A 577 -38.58 -22.25 17.55
CA LEU A 577 -39.60 -23.29 17.42
C LEU A 577 -39.20 -24.49 18.29
N LEU A 578 -39.91 -24.71 19.40
CA LEU A 578 -39.70 -25.86 20.29
C LEU A 578 -40.36 -27.12 19.74
N GLN A 579 -39.66 -28.26 19.80
CA GLN A 579 -40.12 -29.56 19.31
C GLN A 579 -40.17 -30.62 20.43
N ALA A 580 -41.02 -31.64 20.24
CA ALA A 580 -41.31 -32.64 21.27
C ALA A 580 -40.13 -33.60 21.60
N ASP A 581 -39.07 -33.62 20.79
CA ASP A 581 -37.87 -34.45 20.98
C ASP A 581 -36.77 -33.75 21.81
N LEU A 582 -37.14 -32.68 22.55
CA LEU A 582 -36.23 -31.82 23.33
C LEU A 582 -35.27 -30.98 22.45
N THR A 583 -35.72 -30.52 21.29
CA THR A 583 -34.98 -29.54 20.46
C THR A 583 -35.67 -28.18 20.35
N ALA A 584 -34.89 -27.15 20.02
CA ALA A 584 -35.34 -25.86 19.54
C ALA A 584 -34.71 -25.58 18.17
N VAL A 585 -35.50 -25.13 17.21
CA VAL A 585 -35.03 -24.69 15.89
C VAL A 585 -35.13 -23.18 15.80
N ALA A 586 -34.00 -22.52 15.51
CA ALA A 586 -33.93 -21.12 15.14
C ALA A 586 -33.87 -21.02 13.60
N PRO A 587 -34.96 -20.60 12.91
CA PRO A 587 -35.00 -20.56 11.44
C PRO A 587 -34.29 -19.33 10.83
N GLY A 588 -33.42 -18.68 11.59
CA GLY A 588 -32.70 -17.45 11.25
C GLY A 588 -31.74 -17.06 12.39
N PRO A 589 -31.12 -15.87 12.33
CA PRO A 589 -30.36 -15.31 13.44
C PRO A 589 -31.28 -15.15 14.65
N LEU A 590 -30.74 -15.28 15.87
CA LEU A 590 -31.46 -14.93 17.08
C LEU A 590 -30.99 -13.57 17.60
N GLU A 591 -31.89 -12.82 18.24
CA GLU A 591 -31.48 -11.65 19.02
C GLU A 591 -30.47 -12.05 20.11
N ARG A 592 -29.47 -11.19 20.35
CA ARG A 592 -28.34 -11.50 21.22
C ARG A 592 -28.73 -12.01 22.62
N PRO A 593 -29.68 -11.41 23.37
CA PRO A 593 -30.04 -11.90 24.72
C PRO A 593 -30.67 -13.31 24.72
N LEU A 594 -31.42 -13.63 23.66
CA LEU A 594 -32.01 -14.95 23.42
C LEU A 594 -30.92 -15.96 23.03
N ALA A 595 -30.02 -15.58 22.12
CA ALA A 595 -28.89 -16.40 21.69
C ALA A 595 -27.92 -16.75 22.85
N GLU A 596 -27.56 -15.78 23.67
CA GLU A 596 -26.70 -15.96 24.85
C GLU A 596 -27.37 -16.89 25.88
N THR A 597 -28.66 -16.69 26.16
CA THR A 597 -29.39 -17.51 27.14
C THR A 597 -29.60 -18.95 26.63
N LEU A 598 -29.91 -19.15 25.35
CA LEU A 598 -30.01 -20.50 24.75
C LEU A 598 -28.66 -21.23 24.67
N ALA A 599 -27.55 -20.52 24.46
CA ALA A 599 -26.22 -21.13 24.47
C ALA A 599 -25.80 -21.66 25.86
N VAL A 600 -26.42 -21.16 26.95
CA VAL A 600 -26.28 -21.74 28.29
C VAL A 600 -27.29 -22.87 28.50
N LEU A 601 -28.57 -22.64 28.17
CA LEU A 601 -29.70 -23.53 28.46
C LEU A 601 -29.78 -24.80 27.58
N ALA A 602 -29.13 -24.80 26.41
CA ALA A 602 -29.12 -25.92 25.46
C ALA A 602 -27.73 -26.16 24.87
N ASP A 603 -27.56 -27.29 24.20
CA ASP A 603 -26.35 -27.67 23.47
C ASP A 603 -26.60 -27.53 21.96
N VAL A 604 -25.66 -26.95 21.20
CA VAL A 604 -25.84 -26.79 19.73
C VAL A 604 -25.53 -28.11 19.02
N GLU A 605 -26.54 -28.66 18.34
CA GLU A 605 -26.44 -29.94 17.60
C GLU A 605 -26.10 -29.71 16.12
N SER A 606 -26.57 -28.59 15.54
CA SER A 606 -26.23 -28.21 14.16
C SER A 606 -26.23 -26.70 13.97
N LYS A 607 -25.19 -26.18 13.29
CA LYS A 607 -25.13 -24.83 12.72
C LYS A 607 -25.44 -24.92 11.22
N GLY A 608 -26.30 -24.05 10.70
CA GLY A 608 -26.70 -24.06 9.29
C GLY A 608 -27.76 -23.01 8.98
N GLY A 609 -28.52 -23.21 7.89
CA GLY A 609 -29.63 -22.32 7.51
C GLY A 609 -30.79 -22.26 8.52
N ALA A 610 -30.81 -23.19 9.47
CA ALA A 610 -31.48 -23.05 10.76
C ALA A 610 -30.55 -23.66 11.83
N THR A 611 -30.43 -23.04 12.99
CA THR A 611 -29.62 -23.57 14.10
C THR A 611 -30.48 -24.49 14.96
N VAL A 612 -30.00 -25.70 15.22
CA VAL A 612 -30.68 -26.70 16.06
C VAL A 612 -29.99 -26.79 17.40
N TYR A 613 -30.74 -26.49 18.46
CA TYR A 613 -30.34 -26.61 19.86
C TYR A 613 -31.03 -27.83 20.47
N ARG A 614 -30.34 -28.60 21.33
CA ARG A 614 -30.89 -29.71 22.08
C ARG A 614 -30.82 -29.44 23.59
N PHE A 615 -31.95 -29.58 24.27
CA PHE A 615 -32.03 -29.47 25.73
C PHE A 615 -31.62 -30.80 26.36
N THR A 616 -30.58 -30.76 27.19
CA THR A 616 -30.05 -31.93 27.89
C THR A 616 -30.11 -31.71 29.41
N PRO A 617 -30.12 -32.77 30.25
CA PRO A 617 -30.02 -32.61 31.70
C PRO A 617 -28.75 -31.86 32.16
N GLY A 618 -27.71 -31.83 31.32
CA GLY A 618 -26.48 -31.08 31.56
C GLY A 618 -26.62 -29.59 31.24
N SER A 619 -27.18 -29.22 30.09
CA SER A 619 -27.40 -27.81 29.71
C SER A 619 -28.47 -27.12 30.56
N VAL A 620 -29.55 -27.81 30.92
CA VAL A 620 -30.51 -27.29 31.91
C VAL A 620 -29.84 -27.04 33.25
N ARG A 621 -28.97 -27.96 33.72
CA ARG A 621 -28.19 -27.74 34.95
C ARG A 621 -27.25 -26.55 34.83
N ARG A 622 -26.55 -26.40 33.69
CA ARG A 622 -25.66 -25.27 33.40
C ARG A 622 -26.37 -23.92 33.58
N ALA A 623 -27.63 -23.82 33.17
CA ALA A 623 -28.43 -22.60 33.37
C ALA A 623 -28.82 -22.34 34.84
N LEU A 624 -29.10 -23.40 35.62
CA LEU A 624 -29.37 -23.29 37.05
C LEU A 624 -28.08 -22.97 37.85
N ASP A 625 -26.94 -23.56 37.46
CA ASP A 625 -25.61 -23.25 38.02
C ASP A 625 -25.19 -21.81 37.72
N ALA A 626 -25.61 -21.26 36.57
CA ALA A 626 -25.50 -19.84 36.22
C ALA A 626 -26.54 -18.93 36.93
N GLY A 627 -27.30 -19.46 37.90
CA GLY A 627 -28.17 -18.69 38.79
C GLY A 627 -29.60 -18.46 38.31
N ARG A 628 -30.05 -19.06 37.20
CA ARG A 628 -31.45 -18.98 36.76
C ARG A 628 -32.37 -19.85 37.63
N SER A 629 -33.59 -19.39 37.94
CA SER A 629 -34.62 -20.25 38.53
C SER A 629 -35.40 -21.04 37.47
N ALA A 630 -35.98 -22.19 37.84
CA ALA A 630 -36.86 -22.96 36.94
C ALA A 630 -38.04 -22.13 36.42
N SER A 631 -38.60 -21.27 37.26
CA SER A 631 -39.64 -20.30 36.90
C SER A 631 -39.19 -19.30 35.84
N GLU A 632 -37.95 -18.80 35.90
CA GLU A 632 -37.38 -17.97 34.84
C GLU A 632 -37.20 -18.77 33.54
N LEU A 633 -36.72 -20.02 33.62
CA LEU A 633 -36.51 -20.85 32.42
C LEU A 633 -37.84 -21.18 31.70
N HIS A 634 -38.89 -21.53 32.44
CA HIS A 634 -40.24 -21.70 31.87
C HIS A 634 -40.78 -20.38 31.29
N THR A 635 -40.61 -19.25 32.00
CA THR A 635 -41.07 -17.93 31.52
C THR A 635 -40.34 -17.50 30.25
N PHE A 636 -39.02 -17.70 30.19
CA PHE A 636 -38.16 -17.43 29.04
C PHE A 636 -38.59 -18.27 27.83
N LEU A 637 -38.75 -19.58 27.98
CA LEU A 637 -39.18 -20.48 26.91
C LEU A 637 -40.63 -20.18 26.44
N ALA A 638 -41.51 -19.75 27.34
CA ALA A 638 -42.86 -19.33 26.99
C ALA A 638 -42.91 -17.96 26.29
N THR A 639 -41.94 -17.07 26.57
CA THR A 639 -41.82 -15.75 25.93
C THR A 639 -41.22 -15.87 24.52
N HIS A 640 -40.13 -16.64 24.39
CA HIS A 640 -39.34 -16.74 23.15
C HIS A 640 -39.66 -17.99 22.32
N SER A 641 -40.88 -18.53 22.38
CA SER A 641 -41.29 -19.65 21.51
C SER A 641 -42.60 -19.36 20.77
N ARG A 642 -42.61 -19.64 19.47
CA ARG A 642 -43.83 -19.60 18.63
C ARG A 642 -44.63 -20.90 18.64
N THR A 643 -44.13 -21.93 19.31
CA THR A 643 -44.85 -23.17 19.61
C THR A 643 -45.07 -23.30 21.13
N PRO A 644 -46.19 -23.89 21.59
CA PRO A 644 -46.39 -24.17 23.01
C PRO A 644 -45.22 -25.01 23.57
N VAL A 645 -44.71 -24.65 24.75
CA VAL A 645 -43.58 -25.36 25.39
C VAL A 645 -43.93 -26.84 25.54
N PRO A 646 -43.16 -27.77 24.93
CA PRO A 646 -43.48 -29.19 24.98
C PRO A 646 -43.41 -29.75 26.40
N GLN A 647 -44.45 -30.50 26.80
CA GLN A 647 -44.53 -31.11 28.13
C GLN A 647 -43.28 -31.94 28.54
N PRO A 648 -42.59 -32.68 27.64
CA PRO A 648 -41.31 -33.33 27.97
C PRO A 648 -40.21 -32.35 28.41
N LEU A 649 -40.13 -31.16 27.79
CA LEU A 649 -39.16 -30.12 28.14
C LEU A 649 -39.49 -29.49 29.49
N SER A 650 -40.78 -29.24 29.76
CA SER A 650 -41.21 -28.76 31.08
C SER A 650 -40.88 -29.77 32.19
N TYR A 651 -41.08 -31.07 31.97
CA TYR A 651 -40.68 -32.11 32.93
C TYR A 651 -39.16 -32.22 33.10
N LEU A 652 -38.37 -32.03 32.04
CA LEU A 652 -36.90 -32.00 32.13
C LEU A 652 -36.43 -30.86 33.04
N ILE A 653 -36.99 -29.66 32.87
CA ILE A 653 -36.66 -28.48 33.69
C ILE A 653 -37.03 -28.74 35.16
N ASP A 654 -38.25 -29.20 35.42
CA ASP A 654 -38.72 -29.47 36.78
C ASP A 654 -37.92 -30.57 37.48
N ASP A 655 -37.56 -31.66 36.80
CA ASP A 655 -36.80 -32.75 37.39
C ASP A 655 -35.34 -32.37 37.69
N VAL A 656 -34.68 -31.66 36.77
CA VAL A 656 -33.32 -31.16 37.00
C VAL A 656 -33.32 -30.09 38.10
N ALA A 657 -34.29 -29.18 38.11
CA ALA A 657 -34.42 -28.14 39.14
C ALA A 657 -34.76 -28.69 40.52
N ARG A 658 -35.60 -29.74 40.61
CA ARG A 658 -35.83 -30.45 41.88
C ARG A 658 -34.54 -31.06 42.42
N ARG A 659 -33.70 -31.65 41.54
CA ARG A 659 -32.44 -32.30 41.92
C ARG A 659 -31.32 -31.28 42.24
N HIS A 660 -31.42 -30.06 41.72
CA HIS A 660 -30.50 -28.95 41.99
C HIS A 660 -30.57 -28.51 43.47
N GLY A 661 -29.46 -28.09 44.06
CA GLY A 661 -29.42 -27.57 45.43
C GLY A 661 -29.70 -28.56 46.60
N HIS A 662 -30.04 -29.84 46.33
CA HIS A 662 -30.21 -30.85 47.39
C HIS A 662 -28.92 -31.08 48.20
N LEU A 663 -27.78 -31.10 47.52
CA LEU A 663 -26.45 -31.11 48.16
C LEU A 663 -26.05 -29.66 48.44
N ARG A 664 -26.00 -29.28 49.72
CA ARG A 664 -25.67 -27.92 50.15
C ARG A 664 -24.18 -27.76 50.39
N ILE A 665 -23.51 -27.09 49.47
CA ILE A 665 -22.10 -26.70 49.62
C ILE A 665 -22.05 -25.38 50.40
N GLY A 666 -21.36 -25.38 51.54
CA GLY A 666 -21.06 -24.17 52.30
C GLY A 666 -19.69 -23.62 51.92
N ALA A 667 -19.56 -22.30 51.84
CA ALA A 667 -18.27 -21.64 51.57
C ALA A 667 -17.32 -21.75 52.79
N ALA A 668 -16.60 -22.88 52.85
CA ALA A 668 -15.28 -22.93 53.49
C ALA A 668 -14.30 -22.29 52.51
N SER A 669 -14.03 -21.00 52.69
CA SER A 669 -13.13 -20.22 51.83
C SER A 669 -11.70 -20.79 51.83
N ALA A 670 -11.34 -21.46 52.92
CA ALA A 670 -10.18 -22.35 53.04
C ALA A 670 -10.43 -23.41 54.14
N TYR A 671 -9.53 -24.38 54.26
CA TYR A 671 -9.54 -25.35 55.35
C TYR A 671 -8.15 -25.54 55.96
N VAL A 672 -8.12 -26.00 57.21
CA VAL A 672 -6.92 -26.46 57.92
C VAL A 672 -7.08 -27.94 58.18
N ARG A 673 -6.24 -28.76 57.57
CA ARG A 673 -6.09 -30.18 57.91
C ARG A 673 -4.87 -30.34 58.81
N CYS A 674 -5.00 -31.07 59.90
CA CYS A 674 -3.89 -31.44 60.77
C CYS A 674 -4.17 -32.78 61.43
N ASP A 675 -3.16 -33.64 61.50
CA ASP A 675 -3.31 -35.00 61.99
C ASP A 675 -3.34 -35.08 63.55
N ASP A 676 -3.17 -33.94 64.23
CA ASP A 676 -3.34 -33.77 65.68
C ASP A 676 -4.65 -33.00 65.99
N ASP A 677 -5.61 -33.71 66.60
CA ASP A 677 -6.90 -33.16 67.02
C ASP A 677 -6.79 -32.14 68.18
N ALA A 678 -5.78 -32.28 69.05
CA ALA A 678 -5.56 -31.39 70.18
C ALA A 678 -4.99 -30.04 69.70
N LEU A 679 -4.09 -30.05 68.72
CA LEU A 679 -3.52 -28.83 68.12
C LEU A 679 -4.60 -27.98 67.42
N LEU A 680 -5.54 -28.62 66.70
CA LEU A 680 -6.71 -27.90 66.15
C LEU A 680 -7.67 -27.42 67.24
N GLY A 681 -7.74 -28.11 68.38
CA GLY A 681 -8.45 -27.64 69.57
C GLY A 681 -7.82 -26.38 70.18
N GLU A 682 -6.49 -26.32 70.27
CA GLU A 682 -5.74 -25.14 70.73
C GLU A 682 -5.94 -23.95 69.77
N ILE A 683 -5.81 -24.17 68.46
CA ILE A 683 -6.03 -23.13 67.43
C ILE A 683 -7.46 -22.57 67.50
N LEU A 684 -8.48 -23.39 67.78
CA LEU A 684 -9.86 -22.93 67.99
C LEU A 684 -10.07 -22.17 69.32
N ALA A 685 -9.25 -22.44 70.34
CA ALA A 685 -9.35 -21.83 71.66
C ALA A 685 -8.57 -20.51 71.79
N ASP A 686 -7.50 -20.33 71.02
CA ASP A 686 -6.72 -19.09 70.98
C ASP A 686 -7.57 -17.92 70.44
N LYS A 687 -7.73 -16.87 71.24
CA LYS A 687 -8.47 -15.65 70.88
C LYS A 687 -7.94 -14.98 69.61
N ARG A 688 -6.68 -15.19 69.23
CA ARG A 688 -6.08 -14.68 67.99
C ARG A 688 -6.72 -15.26 66.73
N SER A 689 -7.27 -16.47 66.76
CA SER A 689 -7.90 -17.10 65.58
C SER A 689 -9.32 -16.61 65.28
N GLN A 690 -9.95 -15.84 66.19
CA GLN A 690 -11.35 -15.40 66.05
C GLN A 690 -11.60 -14.58 64.76
N GLY A 691 -10.60 -13.83 64.29
CA GLY A 691 -10.68 -13.08 63.03
C GLY A 691 -10.78 -13.99 61.79
N LEU A 692 -10.22 -15.20 61.84
CA LEU A 692 -10.22 -16.19 60.75
C LEU A 692 -11.56 -16.94 60.63
N ARG A 693 -12.45 -16.79 61.62
CA ARG A 693 -13.77 -17.41 61.72
C ARG A 693 -13.74 -18.92 61.45
N LEU A 694 -12.87 -19.61 62.20
CA LEU A 694 -12.69 -21.05 62.10
C LEU A 694 -13.91 -21.81 62.65
N ARG A 695 -14.26 -22.92 61.99
CA ARG A 695 -15.34 -23.84 62.35
C ARG A 695 -14.89 -25.27 62.11
N ARG A 696 -14.99 -26.13 63.13
CA ARG A 696 -14.67 -27.56 62.99
C ARG A 696 -15.67 -28.25 62.05
N LEU A 697 -15.16 -29.03 61.08
CA LEU A 697 -15.96 -29.88 60.18
C LEU A 697 -15.79 -31.36 60.51
N ALA A 698 -14.58 -31.75 60.88
CA ALA A 698 -14.21 -33.08 61.36
C ALA A 698 -13.17 -32.94 62.49
N PRO A 699 -12.80 -33.99 63.24
CA PRO A 699 -11.76 -33.93 64.27
C PRO A 699 -10.48 -33.26 63.74
N THR A 700 -9.89 -33.81 62.68
CA THR A 700 -8.66 -33.36 62.02
C THR A 700 -8.85 -32.24 60.97
N VAL A 701 -10.04 -31.62 60.87
CA VAL A 701 -10.34 -30.60 59.84
C VAL A 701 -11.15 -29.41 60.35
N LEU A 702 -10.59 -28.20 60.21
CA LEU A 702 -11.28 -26.92 60.36
C LEU A 702 -11.59 -26.31 58.99
N ALA A 703 -12.76 -25.69 58.83
CA ALA A 703 -13.01 -24.72 57.77
C ALA A 703 -12.79 -23.30 58.27
N ALA A 704 -12.37 -22.41 57.39
CA ALA A 704 -12.32 -20.97 57.61
C ALA A 704 -13.30 -20.26 56.66
N HIS A 705 -13.80 -19.09 57.07
CA HIS A 705 -14.45 -18.15 56.14
C HIS A 705 -13.46 -17.11 55.57
N ALA A 706 -12.26 -17.00 56.16
CA ALA A 706 -11.11 -16.35 55.52
C ALA A 706 -10.58 -17.19 54.35
N ASP A 707 -10.12 -16.52 53.28
CA ASP A 707 -9.53 -17.15 52.10
C ASP A 707 -8.18 -17.85 52.42
N PRO A 708 -7.62 -18.66 51.49
CA PRO A 708 -6.43 -19.45 51.76
C PRO A 708 -5.18 -18.63 52.08
N ALA A 709 -5.03 -17.42 51.52
CA ALA A 709 -3.89 -16.56 51.81
C ALA A 709 -4.03 -15.92 53.20
N THR A 710 -5.17 -15.29 53.49
CA THR A 710 -5.46 -14.70 54.81
C THR A 710 -5.38 -15.74 55.94
N LEU A 711 -5.85 -16.97 55.70
CA LEU A 711 -5.74 -18.07 56.66
C LEU A 711 -4.27 -18.48 56.89
N LEU A 712 -3.52 -18.66 55.82
CA LEU A 712 -2.12 -19.09 55.84
C LEU A 712 -1.19 -18.04 56.49
N GLU A 713 -1.45 -16.76 56.27
CA GLU A 713 -0.74 -15.66 56.95
C GLU A 713 -1.15 -15.54 58.44
N GLY A 714 -2.45 -15.61 58.74
CA GLY A 714 -2.95 -15.51 60.11
C GLY A 714 -2.42 -16.61 61.03
N LEU A 715 -2.37 -17.85 60.55
CA LEU A 715 -1.80 -18.97 61.30
C LEU A 715 -0.27 -18.85 61.48
N ARG A 716 0.45 -18.26 60.50
CA ARG A 716 1.88 -17.93 60.64
C ARG A 716 2.12 -16.85 61.69
N ALA A 717 1.30 -15.81 61.72
CA ALA A 717 1.35 -14.78 62.76
C ALA A 717 1.01 -15.32 64.16
N MET A 718 0.27 -16.43 64.26
CA MET A 718 0.02 -17.12 65.53
C MET A 718 1.21 -17.97 66.02
N GLY A 719 2.10 -18.40 65.11
CA GLY A 719 3.30 -19.21 65.39
C GLY A 719 3.34 -20.58 64.67
N TYR A 720 2.36 -20.89 63.81
CA TYR A 720 2.25 -22.18 63.12
C TYR A 720 2.84 -22.14 61.69
N ALA A 721 3.12 -23.30 61.09
CA ALA A 721 3.78 -23.40 59.79
C ALA A 721 2.92 -24.10 58.70
N PRO A 722 1.78 -23.54 58.28
CA PRO A 722 0.94 -24.12 57.22
C PRO A 722 1.54 -23.97 55.81
N ALA A 723 1.21 -24.96 54.98
CA ALA A 723 1.28 -24.91 53.52
C ALA A 723 -0.14 -24.75 52.92
N ALA A 724 -0.24 -24.30 51.68
CA ALA A 724 -1.50 -24.30 50.93
C ALA A 724 -1.78 -25.71 50.38
N GLU A 725 -3.05 -26.14 50.35
CA GLU A 725 -3.48 -27.43 49.79
C GLU A 725 -4.40 -27.19 48.57
N SER A 726 -4.52 -28.18 47.68
CA SER A 726 -5.25 -28.12 46.41
C SER A 726 -6.67 -28.66 46.51
N ALA A 727 -7.43 -28.60 45.41
CA ALA A 727 -8.73 -29.27 45.31
C ALA A 727 -8.62 -30.80 45.29
N GLU A 728 -7.46 -31.35 44.89
CA GLU A 728 -7.16 -32.78 44.82
C GLU A 728 -6.42 -33.33 46.05
N GLY A 729 -5.93 -32.46 46.95
CA GLY A 729 -5.12 -32.83 48.14
C GLY A 729 -3.60 -32.66 48.01
N ASP A 730 -3.10 -32.32 46.81
CA ASP A 730 -1.74 -31.79 46.55
C ASP A 730 -1.64 -30.29 46.94
N VAL A 731 -0.79 -29.48 46.28
CA VAL A 731 -0.60 -28.02 46.53
C VAL A 731 -0.87 -27.24 45.24
N LEU A 732 -1.93 -26.43 45.14
CA LEU A 732 -2.32 -25.72 43.90
C LEU A 732 -2.82 -24.26 44.09
N ILE A 733 -3.06 -23.62 42.94
CA ILE A 733 -3.37 -22.21 42.70
C ILE A 733 -4.69 -22.11 41.89
N THR A 734 -5.39 -20.96 41.92
CA THR A 734 -6.84 -20.82 41.64
C THR A 734 -7.26 -20.48 40.20
N ARG A 735 -8.58 -20.53 39.92
CA ARG A 735 -9.23 -20.33 38.60
C ARG A 735 -9.42 -18.85 38.21
N ALA A 736 -9.61 -18.60 36.91
CA ALA A 736 -9.64 -17.27 36.29
C ALA A 736 -11.07 -16.67 36.10
N HIS A 737 -11.11 -15.42 35.64
CA HIS A 737 -12.30 -14.69 35.16
C HIS A 737 -12.15 -14.38 33.65
N ALA A 738 -13.23 -13.93 33.01
CA ALA A 738 -13.20 -13.38 31.65
C ALA A 738 -12.07 -12.34 31.49
N ARG A 739 -11.24 -12.49 30.46
CA ARG A 739 -10.10 -11.62 30.20
C ARG A 739 -10.44 -10.61 29.10
N ARG A 740 -10.00 -9.37 29.30
CA ARG A 740 -9.95 -8.31 28.29
C ARG A 740 -8.57 -7.70 28.29
N THR A 741 -8.12 -7.23 27.14
CA THR A 741 -6.96 -6.33 27.08
C THR A 741 -7.35 -4.95 27.61
N PRO A 742 -6.38 -4.08 27.93
CA PRO A 742 -6.64 -2.65 27.98
C PRO A 742 -7.26 -2.13 26.65
N PRO A 743 -7.98 -1.00 26.67
CA PRO A 743 -8.41 -0.33 25.43
C PRO A 743 -7.22 -0.04 24.52
N ARG A 744 -7.37 -0.31 23.22
CA ARG A 744 -6.28 -0.17 22.24
C ARG A 744 -6.79 0.41 20.93
N THR A 745 -6.10 1.41 20.40
CA THR A 745 -6.32 1.92 19.06
C THR A 745 -5.99 0.86 18.00
N PRO A 746 -6.80 0.69 16.93
CA PRO A 746 -6.45 -0.11 15.77
C PRO A 746 -5.06 0.26 15.19
N PRO A 747 -4.31 -0.70 14.61
CA PRO A 747 -3.03 -0.39 13.98
C PRO A 747 -3.22 0.54 12.78
N ALA A 748 -2.59 1.72 12.83
CA ALA A 748 -2.63 2.66 11.72
C ALA A 748 -1.95 2.07 10.46
N PRO A 749 -2.58 2.12 9.27
CA PRO A 749 -1.95 1.69 8.02
C PRO A 749 -0.65 2.44 7.73
N VAL A 750 0.37 1.73 7.22
CA VAL A 750 1.66 2.32 6.82
C VAL A 750 1.62 2.65 5.31
N PRO A 751 1.40 3.92 4.89
CA PRO A 751 1.29 4.26 3.47
C PRO A 751 2.61 4.09 2.72
N ASP A 752 2.52 3.83 1.41
CA ASP A 752 3.69 3.68 0.55
C ASP A 752 4.29 5.02 0.12
N GLY A 753 5.20 5.54 0.96
CA GLY A 753 5.92 6.79 0.73
C GLY A 753 5.26 8.02 1.37
N PRO A 754 5.67 9.24 0.98
CA PRO A 754 5.07 10.47 1.49
C PRO A 754 3.58 10.57 1.06
N PRO A 755 2.72 11.21 1.87
CA PRO A 755 1.31 11.41 1.53
C PRO A 755 1.16 12.23 0.25
N VAL A 756 0.02 12.06 -0.43
CA VAL A 756 -0.32 12.90 -1.59
C VAL A 756 -0.54 14.34 -1.11
N PRO A 757 0.16 15.34 -1.68
CA PRO A 757 -0.01 16.73 -1.29
C PRO A 757 -1.39 17.27 -1.67
N ASP A 758 -1.99 18.06 -0.78
CA ASP A 758 -3.21 18.80 -1.08
C ASP A 758 -2.94 20.01 -2.02
N GLY A 759 -4.03 20.61 -2.53
CA GLY A 759 -3.93 21.74 -3.47
C GLY A 759 -3.32 23.01 -2.86
N MET A 760 -3.48 23.24 -1.55
CA MET A 760 -2.96 24.44 -0.87
C MET A 760 -1.45 24.33 -0.69
N LEU A 761 -0.96 23.17 -0.24
CA LEU A 761 0.47 22.87 -0.13
C LEU A 761 1.16 22.92 -1.50
N LEU A 762 0.51 22.42 -2.56
CA LEU A 762 1.05 22.50 -3.92
C LEU A 762 1.14 23.94 -4.42
N GLY A 763 0.08 24.75 -4.25
CA GLY A 763 0.08 26.16 -4.64
C GLY A 763 1.13 26.97 -3.88
N ALA A 764 1.24 26.77 -2.57
CA ALA A 764 2.27 27.41 -1.73
C ALA A 764 3.69 27.00 -2.14
N ALA A 765 3.92 25.71 -2.42
CA ALA A 765 5.21 25.20 -2.86
C ALA A 765 5.62 25.78 -4.23
N VAL A 766 4.70 25.81 -5.21
CA VAL A 766 4.98 26.42 -6.53
C VAL A 766 5.29 27.91 -6.39
N LYS A 767 4.51 28.66 -5.60
CA LYS A 767 4.77 30.09 -5.33
C LYS A 767 6.15 30.32 -4.71
N ALA A 768 6.55 29.49 -3.74
CA ALA A 768 7.88 29.55 -3.11
C ALA A 768 9.01 29.26 -4.10
N ILE A 769 8.89 28.18 -4.88
CA ILE A 769 9.86 27.78 -5.92
C ILE A 769 10.02 28.89 -6.98
N ARG A 770 8.92 29.52 -7.40
CA ARG A 770 8.94 30.64 -8.36
C ARG A 770 9.63 31.89 -7.79
N ALA A 771 9.33 32.24 -6.54
CA ALA A 771 9.94 33.39 -5.87
C ALA A 771 11.48 33.22 -5.73
N GLY A 772 11.93 32.04 -5.32
CA GLY A 772 13.37 31.75 -5.23
C GLY A 772 14.07 31.61 -6.59
N ASP A 773 13.39 31.08 -7.61
CA ASP A 773 13.96 31.04 -8.97
C ASP A 773 14.13 32.45 -9.56
N LEU A 774 13.14 33.34 -9.36
CA LEU A 774 13.23 34.76 -9.73
C LEU A 774 14.40 35.45 -9.01
N ALA A 775 14.48 35.29 -7.67
CA ALA A 775 15.61 35.81 -6.89
C ALA A 775 16.97 35.29 -7.39
N SER A 776 17.06 34.01 -7.75
CA SER A 776 18.31 33.39 -8.23
C SER A 776 18.74 33.84 -9.63
N THR A 777 17.84 34.43 -10.43
CA THR A 777 18.09 34.76 -11.84
C THR A 777 18.16 36.26 -12.16
N VAL A 778 17.70 37.14 -11.26
CA VAL A 778 17.84 38.59 -11.41
C VAL A 778 19.28 39.03 -11.17
N VAL A 779 19.88 39.69 -12.17
CA VAL A 779 21.22 40.27 -12.05
C VAL A 779 21.18 41.47 -11.10
N ARG A 780 21.72 41.32 -9.89
CA ARG A 780 21.82 42.40 -8.90
C ARG A 780 22.53 43.63 -9.49
N LYS A 781 21.78 44.72 -9.65
CA LYS A 781 22.34 46.08 -9.80
C LYS A 781 22.89 46.50 -8.42
N PRO A 782 24.11 47.03 -8.30
CA PRO A 782 24.63 47.49 -7.00
C PRO A 782 23.81 48.68 -6.50
N VAL A 783 22.97 48.44 -5.49
CA VAL A 783 22.22 49.48 -4.78
C VAL A 783 23.13 50.08 -3.69
N PRO A 784 23.29 51.42 -3.61
CA PRO A 784 23.98 52.03 -2.48
C PRO A 784 23.24 51.73 -1.16
N GLU A 785 23.96 51.62 -0.04
CA GLU A 785 23.32 51.41 1.26
C GLU A 785 22.26 52.49 1.53
N PRO A 786 21.02 52.12 1.93
CA PRO A 786 20.03 53.11 2.37
C PRO A 786 20.56 53.84 3.61
N ALA A 787 20.36 55.15 3.65
CA ALA A 787 20.99 56.00 4.65
C ALA A 787 20.54 55.63 6.08
N ARG A 788 21.49 55.63 7.02
CA ARG A 788 21.21 55.53 8.45
C ARG A 788 20.37 56.73 8.89
N ASN A 789 19.10 56.49 9.25
CA ASN A 789 18.45 57.08 10.42
C ASN A 789 17.03 56.53 10.60
N GLY A 790 16.93 55.52 11.47
CA GLY A 790 15.69 54.98 12.01
C GLY A 790 16.05 53.95 13.07
N GLU A 791 15.58 54.12 14.31
CA GLU A 791 15.84 53.16 15.37
C GLU A 791 14.70 52.14 15.44
N LEU A 792 15.06 50.87 15.28
CA LEU A 792 14.16 49.74 15.47
C LEU A 792 13.68 49.71 16.94
N PRO A 793 12.36 49.66 17.22
CA PRO A 793 11.85 49.55 18.57
C PRO A 793 12.30 48.23 19.21
N ARG A 794 12.73 48.31 20.48
CA ARG A 794 13.07 47.12 21.28
C ARG A 794 11.79 46.43 21.75
N THR A 795 11.38 45.41 21.02
CA THR A 795 10.27 44.51 21.37
C THR A 795 10.72 43.45 22.37
N THR A 796 9.81 43.02 23.25
CA THR A 796 10.00 41.84 24.09
C THR A 796 9.96 40.56 23.25
N SER A 797 10.55 39.46 23.74
CA SER A 797 10.57 38.18 23.03
C SER A 797 9.17 37.64 22.67
N ALA A 798 8.14 38.01 23.44
CA ALA A 798 6.75 37.65 23.17
C ALA A 798 6.15 38.47 22.01
N GLU A 799 6.36 39.78 21.99
CA GLU A 799 5.94 40.65 20.89
C GLU A 799 6.69 40.32 19.60
N THR A 800 7.99 40.03 19.69
CA THR A 800 8.81 39.58 18.56
C THR A 800 8.27 38.27 17.98
N LEU A 801 7.91 37.29 18.81
CA LEU A 801 7.29 36.05 18.34
C LEU A 801 5.94 36.31 17.66
N ALA A 802 5.07 37.12 18.29
CA ALA A 802 3.73 37.40 17.79
C ALA A 802 3.76 38.14 16.43
N THR A 803 4.57 39.19 16.31
CA THR A 803 4.73 39.97 15.05
C THR A 803 5.31 39.10 13.94
N VAL A 804 6.34 38.29 14.24
CA VAL A 804 6.97 37.39 13.26
C VAL A 804 6.04 36.24 12.84
N GLN A 805 5.14 35.77 13.72
CA GLN A 805 4.09 34.81 13.36
C GLN A 805 2.96 35.46 12.54
N ALA A 806 2.54 36.68 12.87
CA ALA A 806 1.53 37.42 12.09
C ALA A 806 2.03 37.72 10.66
N ALA A 807 3.26 38.17 10.52
CA ALA A 807 3.91 38.40 9.23
C ALA A 807 4.10 37.09 8.43
N ALA A 808 4.37 35.96 9.08
CA ALA A 808 4.44 34.66 8.39
C ALA A 808 3.06 34.17 7.88
N MET A 809 1.96 34.66 8.45
CA MET A 809 0.59 34.36 8.00
C MET A 809 0.12 35.30 6.88
N THR A 810 0.52 36.58 6.93
CA THR A 810 0.13 37.62 5.95
C THR A 810 1.08 37.72 4.76
N GLY A 811 2.34 37.33 4.92
CA GLY A 811 3.41 37.53 3.94
C GLY A 811 4.11 38.90 4.04
N SER A 812 3.79 39.73 5.04
CA SER A 812 4.32 41.09 5.20
C SER A 812 5.83 41.11 5.50
N ALA A 813 6.51 42.16 5.02
CA ALA A 813 7.94 42.37 5.30
C ALA A 813 8.17 42.99 6.68
N LEU A 814 9.14 42.44 7.42
CA LEU A 814 9.54 42.89 8.75
C LEU A 814 10.97 43.42 8.75
N TRP A 815 11.16 44.57 9.39
CA TRP A 815 12.48 45.06 9.76
C TRP A 815 12.86 44.46 11.12
N ILE A 816 14.02 43.83 11.22
CA ILE A 816 14.53 43.24 12.46
C ILE A 816 15.91 43.78 12.83
N GLY A 817 16.14 43.95 14.13
CA GLY A 817 17.48 44.00 14.71
C GLY A 817 17.95 42.58 15.01
N TYR A 818 19.15 42.18 14.59
CA TYR A 818 19.66 40.82 14.76
C TYR A 818 21.13 40.79 15.18
N VAL A 819 21.45 40.01 16.21
CA VAL A 819 22.82 39.81 16.71
C VAL A 819 23.39 38.47 16.20
N ASN A 820 24.52 38.54 15.49
CA ASN A 820 25.24 37.37 14.99
C ASN A 820 25.89 36.57 16.15
N ALA A 821 26.44 35.38 15.87
CA ALA A 821 27.12 34.56 16.87
C ALA A 821 28.29 35.28 17.56
N ASP A 822 28.98 36.15 16.81
CA ASP A 822 30.17 36.90 17.23
C ASP A 822 29.82 38.20 17.99
N GLY A 823 28.57 38.36 18.44
CA GLY A 823 28.07 39.54 19.15
C GLY A 823 27.83 40.78 18.27
N ALA A 824 28.21 40.74 16.99
CA ALA A 824 27.98 41.83 16.05
C ALA A 824 26.47 42.02 15.77
N ALA A 825 25.95 43.21 16.10
CA ALA A 825 24.59 43.62 15.78
C ALA A 825 24.46 44.06 14.30
N SER A 826 23.33 43.71 13.69
CA SER A 826 22.95 44.04 12.32
C SER A 826 21.47 44.43 12.27
N GLN A 827 21.07 45.25 11.30
CA GLN A 827 19.66 45.43 10.93
C GLN A 827 19.41 44.68 9.62
N ARG A 828 18.25 44.06 9.46
CA ARG A 828 17.86 43.28 8.28
C ARG A 828 16.39 43.46 7.97
N VAL A 829 16.03 43.51 6.70
CA VAL A 829 14.62 43.40 6.27
C VAL A 829 14.37 41.96 5.85
N ILE A 830 13.37 41.31 6.44
CA ILE A 830 13.05 39.90 6.23
C ILE A 830 11.57 39.70 5.88
N ALA A 831 11.25 38.79 4.97
CA ALA A 831 9.88 38.28 4.77
C ALA A 831 9.76 36.89 5.43
N PRO A 832 9.06 36.75 6.57
CA PRO A 832 8.93 35.47 7.27
C PRO A 832 8.18 34.44 6.42
N VAL A 833 8.75 33.23 6.30
CA VAL A 833 8.14 32.11 5.58
C VAL A 833 7.59 31.08 6.55
N ARG A 834 8.25 30.88 7.71
CA ARG A 834 7.85 29.88 8.72
C ARG A 834 8.46 30.19 10.09
N VAL A 835 7.71 29.92 11.16
CA VAL A 835 8.15 30.10 12.56
C VAL A 835 7.95 28.80 13.34
N GLU A 836 9.04 28.13 13.69
CA GLU A 836 9.03 26.82 14.37
C GLU A 836 10.22 26.70 15.33
N GLY A 837 10.03 25.99 16.46
CA GLY A 837 11.13 25.56 17.33
C GLY A 837 11.98 26.68 17.97
N GLY A 838 11.48 27.92 18.00
CA GLY A 838 12.25 29.09 18.47
C GLY A 838 13.08 29.79 17.39
N PHE A 839 12.87 29.45 16.11
CA PHE A 839 13.51 30.06 14.95
C PHE A 839 12.45 30.61 13.98
N VAL A 840 12.82 31.63 13.21
CA VAL A 840 12.11 32.03 11.99
C VAL A 840 12.99 31.72 10.78
N THR A 841 12.43 31.02 9.79
CA THR A 841 12.99 30.95 8.45
C THR A 841 12.33 32.04 7.60
N ALA A 842 13.14 32.90 7.01
CA ALA A 842 12.69 34.07 6.27
C ALA A 842 13.57 34.34 5.04
N TYR A 843 13.01 34.99 4.03
CA TYR A 843 13.80 35.61 2.98
C TYR A 843 14.44 36.89 3.53
N ASP A 844 15.76 36.99 3.58
CA ASP A 844 16.47 38.19 4.02
C ASP A 844 16.75 39.08 2.81
N HIS A 845 16.06 40.22 2.69
CA HIS A 845 16.24 41.18 1.61
C HIS A 845 17.58 41.96 1.71
N THR A 846 18.26 41.90 2.85
CA THR A 846 19.55 42.58 3.09
C THR A 846 20.74 41.68 2.72
N ALA A 847 20.61 40.35 2.86
CA ALA A 847 21.55 39.38 2.28
C ALA A 847 21.15 38.94 0.85
N ASP A 848 19.85 39.06 0.55
CA ASP A 848 19.15 38.59 -0.64
C ASP A 848 19.30 37.06 -0.81
N GLU A 849 18.95 36.33 0.26
CA GLU A 849 18.90 34.85 0.35
C GLU A 849 17.97 34.39 1.49
N VAL A 850 17.54 33.12 1.49
CA VAL A 850 16.74 32.54 2.59
C VAL A 850 17.63 32.13 3.76
N ARG A 851 17.34 32.67 4.95
CA ARG A 851 18.11 32.44 6.19
C ARG A 851 17.19 32.08 7.35
N THR A 852 17.76 31.40 8.35
CA THR A 852 17.06 31.02 9.58
C THR A 852 17.66 31.77 10.77
N TYR A 853 16.83 32.56 11.45
CA TYR A 853 17.20 33.41 12.58
C TYR A 853 16.68 32.80 13.89
N PRO A 854 17.53 32.56 14.90
CA PRO A 854 17.05 32.25 16.25
C PRO A 854 16.33 33.47 16.82
N LEU A 855 15.07 33.31 17.24
CA LEU A 855 14.24 34.43 17.72
C LEU A 855 14.85 35.11 18.95
N HIS A 856 15.56 34.36 19.80
CA HIS A 856 16.27 34.90 20.97
C HIS A 856 17.45 35.83 20.65
N ARG A 857 17.80 36.02 19.36
CA ARG A 857 18.82 36.96 18.88
C ARG A 857 18.25 38.13 18.10
N ILE A 858 16.92 38.19 17.93
CA ILE A 858 16.23 39.35 17.40
C ILE A 858 16.04 40.35 18.54
N THR A 859 16.60 41.55 18.39
CA THR A 859 16.67 42.60 19.43
C THR A 859 15.58 43.66 19.32
N GLY A 860 14.77 43.59 18.28
CA GLY A 860 13.67 44.48 17.96
C GLY A 860 13.05 44.09 16.63
N VAL A 861 11.74 44.32 16.46
CA VAL A 861 11.03 44.10 15.20
C VAL A 861 10.03 45.24 14.94
N ALA A 862 9.87 45.59 13.67
CA ALA A 862 8.82 46.47 13.18
C ALA A 862 8.29 45.94 11.83
N GLU A 863 7.00 46.10 11.57
CA GLU A 863 6.44 45.94 10.23
C GLU A 863 6.92 47.10 9.35
N LEU A 864 7.31 46.81 8.09
CA LEU A 864 7.35 47.87 7.09
C LEU A 864 5.90 48.14 6.65
N ALA A 865 5.58 49.42 6.42
CA ALA A 865 4.38 49.75 5.66
C ALA A 865 4.55 49.24 4.22
N ASP A 866 3.49 48.67 3.65
CA ASP A 866 3.47 48.29 2.23
C ASP A 866 3.71 49.55 1.36
N ASP A 867 4.73 49.51 0.52
CA ASP A 867 5.05 50.62 -0.40
C ASP A 867 3.94 50.72 -1.48
N PRO A 868 3.33 51.89 -1.71
CA PRO A 868 2.15 51.99 -2.56
C PRO A 868 2.48 52.00 -4.06
N ALA A 869 2.13 50.89 -4.73
CA ALA A 869 2.11 50.60 -6.18
C ALA A 869 3.38 49.97 -6.79
#